data_AF-A0A9E5W9D3-F1
#
_entry.id   AF-A0A9E5W9D3-F1
#
_cell.length_a   1.000
_cell.length_b   1.000
_cell.length_c   1.000
_cell.angle_alpha   90.00
_cell.angle_beta   90.00
_cell.angle_gamma   90.00
#
_symmetry.space_group_name_H-M   'P 1'
#
loop_
_entity.id
_entity.type
_entity.pdbx_description
1 polymer ?
#
loop_
_entity_poly.entity_id
_entity_poly.type
_entity_poly.pdbx_seq_one_letter_code
_entity_poly.pdbx_strand_id
1 'polypeptide(L)'
;MAVNDNSKPKIPLIGLLAVKNLLITKEELQKGLATCPGGKDQDSSLKEYLLSNELISSQNMDRLLRAAKAFEIRQKEFKFGAIAIRKGFINQSVLKLALEEQEKDIKNKRKIRMVGDMLVEAGMLTEKQRDYILKLQKRVRKEIKKTPDKKINKHGPDDIKTSAETLENKLPENSDKDLENSREDAETLLEPEIITGGIKLEISKDLMAAFFSKTKNFDKNITVTQIKEALYEKGIVLGIAEDKMIEGFINSSGFKTKSFRIAKGILPIQGKDAKVEFFFNTDYLKAGGLTNDGAIDFKERGKIPHVEEGTVLAEKIPMVVARRGHNIFGDEIETIPGNDVVLKIGKGAKLSEDGYKVLADVKGFPKYALSGHIFVHQEYITQGDVDYETGHINYDGNVNIKGRIKSGFKVKGNDIEAIELDGGIVTADGNVKIAGGINEGKIYARGNVYAKFIHKSEVICMGDVIIQKEIVDSEVECSGNCVIENGKLISSRLTAKMGFKARNIGTERAEASIIKVGHDAFTEKELEKNKEKVDELKKQIEYHKEKKEKFKEENFILQKQITELAHVQDRSQLEEKEIYSKISLMENDAGKEETIKELKEKIELLKITVQKAEENLDICFDKSENIEAVMEQEDRKIEALGKRQKDFLDERSNLIAWAKDNPGQSVVIVEGAILPETVIFGRHSEKRVTELIRHSRITEILCTSDDGRSLNIYEMQVGNI
;
A
#
# COMPACT_ATOMS: atom_id res chain seq x y z
N MET A 1 -4.32 29.52 27.34
CA MET A 1 -5.52 30.39 27.37
C MET A 1 -6.30 30.14 26.09
N ALA A 2 -7.35 29.33 26.14
CA ALA A 2 -8.32 29.17 25.07
C ALA A 2 -9.70 29.40 25.71
N VAL A 3 -10.40 30.40 25.22
CA VAL A 3 -11.65 30.92 25.76
C VAL A 3 -12.76 29.90 25.50
N ASN A 4 -13.29 29.30 26.58
CA ASN A 4 -14.52 28.52 26.57
C ASN A 4 -15.70 29.48 26.37
N ASP A 5 -16.02 29.83 25.13
CA ASP A 5 -17.23 30.58 24.80
C ASP A 5 -18.39 29.61 24.58
N ASN A 6 -18.90 29.04 25.68
CA ASN A 6 -19.97 28.05 25.63
C ASN A 6 -20.93 28.21 26.83
N SER A 7 -21.55 29.37 26.98
CA SER A 7 -22.75 29.51 27.82
C SER A 7 -23.50 30.82 27.57
N LYS A 8 -24.29 30.91 26.49
CA LYS A 8 -25.46 31.79 26.53
C LYS A 8 -26.51 31.12 27.45
N PRO A 9 -26.98 31.78 28.52
CA PRO A 9 -27.88 31.15 29.47
C PRO A 9 -29.22 30.82 28.80
N LYS A 10 -29.65 29.57 28.95
CA LYS A 10 -30.93 29.06 28.44
C LYS A 10 -32.05 29.75 29.22
N ILE A 11 -32.88 30.58 28.57
CA ILE A 11 -33.94 31.31 29.27
C ILE A 11 -34.96 30.29 29.81
N PRO A 12 -35.27 30.28 31.12
CA PRO A 12 -36.19 29.34 31.74
C PRO A 12 -37.62 29.49 31.21
N LEU A 13 -38.28 28.36 30.89
CA LEU A 13 -39.60 28.33 30.24
C LEU A 13 -40.69 29.01 31.11
N ILE A 14 -40.55 28.91 32.43
CA ILE A 14 -41.45 29.53 33.41
C ILE A 14 -41.42 31.06 33.31
N GLY A 15 -40.23 31.65 33.12
CA GLY A 15 -40.06 33.09 32.98
C GLY A 15 -40.71 33.63 31.71
N LEU A 16 -40.58 32.90 30.60
CA LEU A 16 -41.18 33.26 29.32
C LEU A 16 -42.73 33.23 29.39
N LEU A 17 -43.29 32.22 30.05
CA LEU A 17 -44.74 32.08 30.24
C LEU A 17 -45.32 33.13 31.20
N ALA A 18 -44.55 33.57 32.21
CA ALA A 18 -44.98 34.61 33.14
C ALA A 18 -45.11 35.98 32.44
N VAL A 19 -44.16 36.32 31.57
CA VAL A 19 -44.23 37.54 30.73
C VAL A 19 -45.39 37.45 29.73
N LYS A 20 -45.58 36.29 29.08
CA LYS A 20 -46.64 36.09 28.08
C LYS A 20 -48.05 36.21 28.67
N ASN A 21 -48.24 35.82 29.94
CA ASN A 21 -49.51 35.97 30.65
C ASN A 21 -49.66 37.33 31.37
N LEU A 22 -48.77 38.30 31.11
CA LEU A 22 -48.75 39.63 31.73
C LEU A 22 -48.63 39.60 33.25
N LEU A 23 -48.04 38.55 33.82
CA LEU A 23 -47.87 38.39 35.26
C LEU A 23 -46.61 39.10 35.78
N ILE A 24 -45.61 39.27 34.92
CA ILE A 24 -44.38 40.05 35.18
C ILE A 24 -43.94 40.78 33.91
N THR A 25 -43.17 41.85 34.05
CA THR A 25 -42.57 42.58 32.94
C THR A 25 -41.26 41.92 32.47
N LYS A 26 -40.83 42.24 31.24
CA LYS A 26 -39.54 41.77 30.69
C LYS A 26 -38.34 42.23 31.52
N GLU A 27 -38.43 43.40 32.15
CA GLU A 27 -37.37 43.96 33.00
C GLU A 27 -37.24 43.20 34.34
N GLU A 28 -38.37 42.83 34.94
CA GLU A 28 -38.41 42.04 36.18
C GLU A 28 -37.87 40.62 35.96
N LEU A 29 -38.16 40.03 34.80
CA LEU A 29 -37.59 38.73 34.41
C LEU A 29 -36.06 38.81 34.26
N GLN A 30 -35.53 39.88 33.65
CA GLN A 30 -34.09 40.06 33.49
C GLN A 30 -33.38 40.27 34.82
N LYS A 31 -33.97 41.02 35.76
CA LYS A 31 -33.46 41.17 37.13
C LYS A 31 -33.46 39.83 37.88
N GLY A 32 -34.52 39.03 37.75
CA GLY A 32 -34.59 37.69 38.32
C GLY A 32 -33.51 36.74 37.78
N LEU A 33 -33.26 36.76 36.47
CA LEU A 33 -32.21 35.94 35.84
C LEU A 33 -30.79 36.38 36.18
N ALA A 34 -30.57 37.69 36.40
CA ALA A 34 -29.27 38.21 36.84
C ALA A 34 -28.95 37.86 38.30
N THR A 35 -29.97 37.66 39.12
CA THR A 35 -29.82 37.37 40.56
C THR A 35 -29.74 35.86 40.85
N CYS A 36 -30.15 35.01 39.91
CA CYS A 36 -30.10 33.55 40.04
C CYS A 36 -28.82 32.95 39.41
N PRO A 37 -27.97 32.21 40.15
CA PRO A 37 -26.74 31.63 39.61
C PRO A 37 -27.01 30.50 38.59
N GLY A 38 -26.25 30.47 37.50
CA GLY A 38 -26.45 29.59 36.33
C GLY A 38 -26.08 28.11 36.50
N GLY A 39 -26.75 27.43 37.44
CA GLY A 39 -26.67 25.98 37.64
C GLY A 39 -27.75 25.18 36.91
N LYS A 40 -27.70 23.84 37.03
CA LYS A 40 -28.62 22.88 36.37
C LYS A 40 -30.12 23.04 36.73
N ASP A 41 -30.45 23.82 37.76
CA ASP A 41 -31.81 24.03 38.30
C ASP A 41 -32.25 25.51 38.24
N GLN A 42 -31.92 26.23 37.16
CA GLN A 42 -32.33 27.62 36.94
C GLN A 42 -33.86 27.85 37.01
N ASP A 43 -34.68 26.88 36.61
CA ASP A 43 -36.15 26.96 36.72
C ASP A 43 -36.64 27.00 38.18
N SER A 44 -35.95 26.30 39.10
CA SER A 44 -36.31 26.23 40.52
C SER A 44 -35.91 27.50 41.26
N SER A 45 -34.72 28.02 40.99
CA SER A 45 -34.22 29.27 41.58
C SER A 45 -35.03 30.49 41.11
N LEU A 46 -35.42 30.53 39.83
CA LEU A 46 -36.27 31.60 39.32
C LEU A 46 -37.69 31.54 39.91
N LYS A 47 -38.23 30.33 40.14
CA LYS A 47 -39.52 30.13 40.80
C LYS A 47 -39.49 30.66 42.24
N GLU A 48 -38.45 30.34 43.01
CA GLU A 48 -38.31 30.82 44.39
C GLU A 48 -38.20 32.34 44.44
N TYR A 49 -37.42 32.94 43.54
CA TYR A 49 -37.26 34.40 43.43
C TYR A 49 -38.58 35.12 43.09
N LEU A 50 -39.39 34.57 42.18
CA LEU A 50 -40.67 35.16 41.79
C LEU A 50 -41.74 35.07 42.91
N LEU A 51 -41.65 34.06 43.78
CA LEU A 51 -42.54 33.89 44.92
C LEU A 51 -42.07 34.70 46.14
N SER A 52 -40.77 34.75 46.43
CA SER A 52 -40.20 35.43 47.60
C SER A 52 -40.29 36.95 47.50
N ASN A 53 -40.30 37.49 46.28
CA ASN A 53 -40.43 38.92 46.02
C ASN A 53 -41.88 39.37 45.73
N GLU A 54 -42.88 38.51 46.01
CA GLU A 54 -44.31 38.74 45.78
C GLU A 54 -44.72 39.13 44.35
N LEU A 55 -43.84 38.96 43.36
CA LEU A 55 -44.08 39.32 41.96
C LEU A 55 -45.20 38.49 41.32
N ILE A 56 -45.41 37.26 41.81
CA ILE A 56 -46.49 36.37 41.36
C ILE A 56 -47.11 35.66 42.56
N SER A 57 -48.45 35.61 42.64
CA SER A 57 -49.14 34.83 43.69
C SER A 57 -48.92 33.32 43.54
N SER A 58 -48.95 32.59 44.66
CA SER A 58 -48.81 31.12 44.67
C SER A 58 -49.80 30.42 43.73
N GLN A 59 -51.04 30.91 43.65
CA GLN A 59 -52.07 30.40 42.75
C GLN A 59 -51.73 30.62 41.26
N ASN A 60 -51.16 31.77 40.91
CA ASN A 60 -50.75 32.08 39.54
C ASN A 60 -49.47 31.32 39.16
N MET A 61 -48.57 31.10 40.11
CA MET A 61 -47.39 30.26 39.93
C MET A 61 -47.80 28.79 39.67
N ASP A 62 -48.79 28.28 40.38
CA ASP A 62 -49.35 26.95 40.12
C ASP A 62 -50.06 26.83 38.78
N ARG A 63 -50.63 27.92 38.25
CA ARG A 63 -51.18 27.96 36.88
C ARG A 63 -50.07 27.94 35.84
N LEU A 64 -49.01 28.73 36.03
CA LEU A 64 -47.84 28.75 35.16
C LEU A 64 -47.09 27.42 35.15
N LEU A 65 -46.92 26.77 36.30
CA LEU A 65 -46.31 25.44 36.39
C LEU A 65 -47.14 24.39 35.66
N ARG A 66 -48.47 24.46 35.76
CA ARG A 66 -49.37 23.61 34.98
C ARG A 66 -49.27 23.89 33.48
N ALA A 67 -49.17 25.16 33.07
CA ALA A 67 -49.00 25.54 31.67
C ALA A 67 -47.64 25.11 31.11
N ALA A 68 -46.55 25.28 31.86
CA ALA A 68 -45.21 24.83 31.51
C ALA A 68 -45.15 23.29 31.39
N LYS A 69 -45.77 22.58 32.34
CA LYS A 69 -45.88 21.12 32.30
C LYS A 69 -46.73 20.64 31.12
N ALA A 70 -47.83 21.33 30.80
CA ALA A 70 -48.64 21.04 29.62
C ALA A 70 -47.88 21.31 28.31
N PHE A 71 -47.07 22.39 28.25
CA PHE A 71 -46.22 22.71 27.11
C PHE A 71 -45.12 21.68 26.89
N GLU A 72 -44.44 21.25 27.96
CA GLU A 72 -43.44 20.18 27.88
C GLU A 72 -44.04 18.83 27.45
N ILE A 73 -45.25 18.52 27.94
CA ILE A 73 -45.98 17.31 27.55
C ILE A 73 -46.29 17.38 26.05
N ARG A 74 -46.84 18.51 25.56
CA ARG A 74 -47.10 18.74 24.13
C ARG A 74 -45.86 18.62 23.26
N GLN A 75 -44.72 19.17 23.70
CA GLN A 75 -43.48 19.08 22.94
C GLN A 75 -42.98 17.63 22.83
N LYS A 76 -43.12 16.85 23.91
CA LYS A 76 -42.76 15.42 23.93
C LYS A 76 -43.75 14.59 23.09
N GLU A 77 -45.01 14.99 23.02
CA GLU A 77 -46.05 14.27 22.28
C GLU A 77 -46.11 14.60 20.80
N PHE A 78 -45.77 15.84 20.44
CA PHE A 78 -45.51 16.20 19.04
C PHE A 78 -44.33 15.41 18.49
N LYS A 79 -43.26 15.27 19.28
CA LYS A 79 -42.11 14.40 18.94
C LYS A 79 -42.53 12.94 18.77
N PHE A 80 -43.39 12.43 19.66
CA PHE A 80 -43.94 11.08 19.52
C PHE A 80 -44.71 10.91 18.21
N GLY A 81 -45.60 11.86 17.89
CA GLY A 81 -46.38 11.87 16.66
C GLY A 81 -45.52 11.93 15.39
N ALA A 82 -44.52 12.80 15.36
CA ALA A 82 -43.60 12.93 14.23
C ALA A 82 -42.80 11.63 13.98
N ILE A 83 -42.37 10.94 15.05
CA ILE A 83 -41.68 9.64 14.94
C ILE A 83 -42.66 8.57 14.43
N ALA A 84 -43.90 8.57 14.91
CA ALA A 84 -44.94 7.63 14.48
C ALA A 84 -45.25 7.76 12.97
N ILE A 85 -45.31 8.98 12.45
CA ILE A 85 -45.52 9.27 11.02
C ILE A 85 -44.29 8.87 10.20
N ARG A 86 -43.09 9.21 10.66
CA ARG A 86 -41.84 8.85 9.97
C ARG A 86 -41.67 7.33 9.81
N LYS A 87 -42.16 6.56 10.78
CA LYS A 87 -42.14 5.09 10.74
C LYS A 87 -43.32 4.49 9.96
N GLY A 88 -44.22 5.33 9.43
CA GLY A 88 -45.40 4.90 8.67
C GLY A 88 -46.47 4.23 9.52
N PHE A 89 -46.44 4.38 10.85
CA PHE A 89 -47.40 3.72 11.74
C PHE A 89 -48.74 4.44 11.77
N ILE A 90 -48.75 5.75 11.59
CA ILE A 90 -49.96 6.58 11.47
C ILE A 90 -49.76 7.64 10.38
N ASN A 91 -50.84 8.21 9.88
CA ASN A 91 -50.83 9.36 8.98
C ASN A 91 -51.10 10.68 9.75
N GLN A 92 -50.86 11.80 9.08
CA GLN A 92 -50.96 13.14 9.67
C GLN A 92 -52.39 13.49 10.13
N SER A 93 -53.42 12.99 9.44
CA SER A 93 -54.83 13.22 9.83
C SER A 93 -55.19 12.53 11.15
N VAL A 94 -54.71 11.30 11.37
CA VAL A 94 -54.92 10.57 12.62
C VAL A 94 -54.17 11.22 13.79
N LEU A 95 -52.94 11.70 13.57
CA LEU A 95 -52.21 12.43 14.61
C LEU A 95 -52.91 13.75 14.99
N LYS A 96 -53.42 14.48 13.99
CA LYS A 96 -54.14 15.74 14.22
C LYS A 96 -55.41 15.53 15.04
N LEU A 97 -56.20 14.51 14.71
CA LEU A 97 -57.40 14.14 15.49
C LEU A 97 -57.05 13.78 16.94
N ALA A 98 -55.99 13.00 17.15
CA ALA A 98 -55.53 12.64 18.50
C ALA A 98 -55.07 13.85 19.32
N LEU A 99 -54.38 14.81 18.70
CA LEU A 99 -53.96 16.06 19.35
C LEU A 99 -55.13 16.99 19.66
N GLU A 100 -56.12 17.09 18.76
CA GLU A 100 -57.34 17.89 18.98
C GLU A 100 -58.20 17.30 20.12
N GLU A 101 -58.31 15.97 20.20
CA GLU A 101 -59.02 15.29 21.28
C GLU A 101 -58.29 15.46 22.61
N GLN A 102 -56.97 15.36 22.62
CA GLN A 102 -56.16 15.65 23.80
C GLN A 102 -56.30 17.11 24.26
N GLU A 103 -56.40 18.06 23.33
CA GLU A 103 -56.60 19.46 23.66
C GLU A 103 -57.97 19.69 24.34
N LYS A 104 -59.02 18.99 23.90
CA LYS A 104 -60.34 19.00 24.54
C LYS A 104 -60.29 18.41 25.95
N ASP A 105 -59.56 17.30 26.15
CA ASP A 105 -59.38 16.68 27.47
C ASP A 105 -58.67 17.61 28.46
N ILE A 106 -57.64 18.33 27.99
CA ILE A 106 -56.89 19.30 28.81
C ILE A 106 -57.78 20.51 29.18
N LYS A 107 -58.57 21.04 28.24
CA LYS A 107 -59.48 22.17 28.49
C LYS A 107 -60.61 21.81 29.46
N ASN A 108 -61.12 20.58 29.40
CA ASN A 108 -62.22 20.11 30.25
C ASN A 108 -61.78 19.59 31.63
N LYS A 109 -60.54 19.88 32.07
CA LYS A 109 -59.94 19.44 33.35
C LYS A 109 -59.97 17.92 33.58
N ARG A 110 -60.03 17.10 32.52
CA ARG A 110 -59.92 15.64 32.62
C ARG A 110 -58.46 15.23 32.81
N LYS A 111 -58.24 13.99 33.28
CA LYS A 111 -56.90 13.41 33.47
C LYS A 111 -56.15 13.45 32.13
N ILE A 112 -54.94 14.04 32.12
CA ILE A 112 -54.13 14.21 30.90
C ILE A 112 -53.75 12.81 30.39
N ARG A 113 -54.30 12.40 29.25
CA ARG A 113 -53.97 11.15 28.55
C ARG A 113 -52.85 11.42 27.55
N MET A 114 -51.94 10.46 27.36
CA MET A 114 -50.85 10.61 26.40
C MET A 114 -51.30 10.26 24.99
N VAL A 115 -50.81 11.00 23.99
CA VAL A 115 -51.15 10.76 22.56
C VAL A 115 -50.87 9.32 22.14
N GLY A 116 -49.77 8.73 22.62
CA GLY A 116 -49.43 7.34 22.30
C GLY A 116 -50.41 6.31 22.86
N ASP A 117 -51.02 6.57 24.03
CA ASP A 117 -52.02 5.69 24.63
C ASP A 117 -53.39 5.88 23.97
N MET A 118 -53.76 7.13 23.65
CA MET A 118 -54.98 7.46 22.90
C MET A 118 -55.01 6.79 21.53
N LEU A 119 -53.87 6.77 20.82
CA LEU A 119 -53.76 6.13 19.51
C LEU A 119 -53.85 4.60 19.59
N VAL A 120 -53.41 4.00 20.71
CA VAL A 120 -53.57 2.55 20.95
C VAL A 120 -55.02 2.22 21.31
N GLU A 121 -55.65 3.01 22.18
CA GLU A 121 -57.07 2.86 22.52
C GLU A 121 -57.99 2.98 21.30
N ALA A 122 -57.66 3.90 20.38
CA ALA A 122 -58.37 4.09 19.11
C ALA A 122 -58.06 3.00 18.06
N GLY A 123 -57.21 2.01 18.37
CA GLY A 123 -56.81 0.95 17.45
C GLY A 123 -55.90 1.38 16.30
N MET A 124 -55.43 2.63 16.30
CA MET A 124 -54.57 3.23 15.26
C MET A 124 -53.09 2.90 15.46
N LEU A 125 -52.72 2.38 16.64
CA LEU A 125 -51.38 1.94 16.99
C LEU A 125 -51.48 0.66 17.82
N THR A 126 -50.50 -0.24 17.69
CA THR A 126 -50.36 -1.37 18.62
C THR A 126 -49.54 -0.98 19.84
N GLU A 127 -49.75 -1.64 20.98
CA GLU A 127 -48.94 -1.44 22.19
C GLU A 127 -47.44 -1.63 21.92
N LYS A 128 -47.07 -2.60 21.08
CA LYS A 128 -45.68 -2.84 20.66
C LYS A 128 -45.10 -1.67 19.86
N GLN A 129 -45.87 -1.06 18.97
CA GLN A 129 -45.45 0.11 18.19
C GLN A 129 -45.33 1.36 19.06
N ARG A 130 -46.29 1.59 19.97
CA ARG A 130 -46.22 2.67 20.97
C ARG A 130 -44.95 2.54 21.81
N ASP A 131 -44.71 1.36 22.36
CA ASP A 131 -43.56 1.11 23.22
C ASP A 131 -42.23 1.19 22.46
N TYR A 132 -42.22 0.86 21.17
CA TYR A 132 -41.08 1.07 20.29
C TYR A 132 -40.77 2.56 20.07
N ILE A 133 -41.79 3.39 19.82
CA ILE A 133 -41.63 4.85 19.70
C ILE A 133 -41.18 5.45 21.04
N LEU A 134 -41.75 5.00 22.17
CA LEU A 134 -41.33 5.44 23.51
C LEU A 134 -39.88 5.00 23.84
N LYS A 135 -39.44 3.82 23.37
CA LYS A 135 -38.05 3.37 23.50
C LYS A 135 -37.10 4.22 22.66
N LEU A 136 -37.48 4.59 21.43
CA LEU A 136 -36.74 5.54 20.60
C LEU A 136 -36.62 6.90 21.30
N GLN A 137 -37.72 7.39 21.89
CA GLN A 137 -37.75 8.64 22.63
C GLN A 137 -36.91 8.60 23.93
N LYS A 138 -36.79 7.44 24.59
CA LYS A 138 -35.99 7.23 25.82
C LYS A 138 -34.52 6.89 25.56
N ARG A 139 -34.14 6.28 24.42
CA ARG A 139 -32.73 5.98 24.07
C ARG A 139 -31.90 7.24 23.85
N VAL A 140 -32.48 8.26 23.21
CA VAL A 140 -31.88 9.61 23.06
C VAL A 140 -31.52 10.25 24.41
N ARG A 141 -32.21 9.87 25.51
CA ARG A 141 -31.95 10.40 26.86
C ARG A 141 -30.96 9.57 27.68
N LYS A 142 -30.66 8.32 27.29
CA LYS A 142 -29.76 7.42 28.04
C LYS A 142 -28.31 7.41 27.52
N GLU A 143 -28.06 7.84 26.28
CA GLU A 143 -26.70 7.93 25.73
C GLU A 143 -25.93 9.19 26.15
N ILE A 144 -26.61 10.18 26.77
CA ILE A 144 -25.98 11.39 27.33
C ILE A 144 -25.39 11.16 28.76
N LYS A 145 -25.57 9.98 29.38
CA LYS A 145 -25.24 9.76 30.81
C LYS A 145 -24.32 8.59 31.16
N LYS A 146 -23.60 7.93 30.24
CA LYS A 146 -22.59 6.92 30.63
C LYS A 146 -21.36 6.82 29.71
N THR A 147 -20.21 7.14 30.29
CA THR A 147 -18.91 6.45 30.15
C THR A 147 -18.11 6.73 31.45
N PRO A 148 -17.11 5.91 31.85
CA PRO A 148 -17.23 4.49 32.21
C PRO A 148 -16.61 4.19 33.59
N ASP A 149 -16.98 3.08 34.24
CA ASP A 149 -16.05 2.43 35.18
C ASP A 149 -16.23 0.91 35.27
N LYS A 150 -15.09 0.23 35.49
CA LYS A 150 -14.79 -1.20 35.26
C LYS A 150 -15.44 -2.19 36.24
N LYS A 151 -15.76 -3.42 35.78
CA LYS A 151 -15.05 -4.71 36.10
C LYS A 151 -15.87 -5.98 35.76
N ILE A 152 -15.27 -6.82 34.90
CA ILE A 152 -15.02 -8.30 34.95
C ILE A 152 -16.08 -9.24 35.63
N ASN A 153 -16.67 -10.21 34.90
CA ASN A 153 -16.34 -11.67 34.99
C ASN A 153 -17.23 -12.62 34.15
N LYS A 154 -16.60 -13.77 33.84
CA LYS A 154 -16.92 -14.91 32.95
C LYS A 154 -18.16 -15.76 33.35
N HIS A 155 -18.82 -16.40 32.37
CA HIS A 155 -18.92 -17.86 32.12
C HIS A 155 -19.91 -18.14 30.95
N GLY A 156 -19.56 -19.09 30.05
CA GLY A 156 -20.48 -19.68 29.05
C GLY A 156 -21.28 -20.87 29.65
N PRO A 157 -21.82 -21.82 28.86
CA PRO A 157 -21.85 -21.96 27.40
C PRO A 157 -23.25 -22.35 26.84
N ASP A 158 -23.28 -22.76 25.57
CA ASP A 158 -24.18 -23.73 24.94
C ASP A 158 -25.26 -23.30 23.93
N ASP A 159 -25.23 -24.10 22.85
CA ASP A 159 -26.22 -24.43 21.83
C ASP A 159 -26.40 -23.49 20.62
N ILE A 160 -25.74 -23.78 19.49
CA ILE A 160 -26.09 -24.81 18.47
C ILE A 160 -27.29 -24.35 17.62
N LYS A 161 -27.04 -23.94 16.35
CA LYS A 161 -27.23 -24.75 15.12
C LYS A 161 -27.53 -23.89 13.87
N THR A 162 -26.78 -24.20 12.79
CA THR A 162 -27.17 -24.32 11.36
C THR A 162 -27.98 -23.20 10.71
N SER A 163 -27.72 -22.75 9.49
CA SER A 163 -27.25 -23.41 8.26
C SER A 163 -26.97 -22.26 7.25
N ALA A 164 -25.90 -22.29 6.45
CA ALA A 164 -25.89 -22.79 5.05
C ALA A 164 -27.05 -22.19 4.22
N GLU A 165 -26.87 -21.56 3.05
CA GLU A 165 -25.88 -21.77 2.00
C GLU A 165 -26.07 -20.70 0.89
N THR A 166 -24.96 -20.33 0.25
CA THR A 166 -24.72 -20.13 -1.20
C THR A 166 -25.63 -19.25 -2.08
N LEU A 167 -24.99 -18.30 -2.78
CA LEU A 167 -24.89 -18.13 -4.25
C LEU A 167 -24.37 -16.70 -4.51
N GLU A 168 -23.11 -16.50 -4.94
CA GLU A 168 -22.69 -16.38 -6.35
C GLU A 168 -23.59 -15.41 -7.15
N ASN A 169 -23.12 -14.41 -7.91
CA ASN A 169 -21.84 -14.19 -8.58
C ASN A 169 -21.89 -12.82 -9.32
N LYS A 170 -20.73 -12.32 -9.76
CA LYS A 170 -20.49 -11.44 -10.94
C LYS A 170 -20.65 -9.90 -10.84
N LEU A 171 -19.50 -9.25 -10.72
CA LEU A 171 -19.05 -8.07 -11.50
C LEU A 171 -18.87 -8.46 -13.00
N PRO A 172 -18.58 -7.57 -13.99
CA PRO A 172 -18.11 -6.17 -13.97
C PRO A 172 -18.93 -5.27 -14.95
N GLU A 173 -18.64 -4.03 -15.35
CA GLU A 173 -17.42 -3.44 -15.93
C GLU A 173 -17.66 -1.95 -16.29
N ASN A 174 -16.62 -1.12 -16.14
CA ASN A 174 -16.26 0.16 -16.81
C ASN A 174 -17.32 1.16 -17.31
N SER A 175 -17.19 2.45 -16.95
CA SER A 175 -16.52 3.48 -17.78
C SER A 175 -16.83 4.93 -17.35
N ASP A 176 -15.77 5.73 -17.45
CA ASP A 176 -15.58 7.18 -17.62
C ASP A 176 -16.68 8.24 -17.42
N LYS A 177 -16.21 9.36 -16.85
CA LYS A 177 -16.43 10.78 -17.19
C LYS A 177 -17.81 11.20 -17.70
N ASP A 178 -18.44 12.11 -16.96
CA ASP A 178 -18.83 13.45 -17.42
C ASP A 178 -19.70 14.12 -16.34
N LEU A 179 -19.18 15.17 -15.71
CA LEU A 179 -19.92 15.99 -14.75
C LEU A 179 -20.03 17.41 -15.31
N GLU A 180 -21.05 17.63 -16.13
CA GLU A 180 -21.64 18.96 -16.31
C GLU A 180 -23.18 18.86 -16.26
N ASN A 181 -23.73 19.61 -15.29
CA ASN A 181 -25.08 20.18 -15.23
C ASN A 181 -26.25 19.40 -15.85
N SER A 182 -27.17 18.93 -15.01
CA SER A 182 -28.41 19.66 -14.69
C SER A 182 -29.45 18.75 -14.02
N ARG A 183 -30.10 19.32 -12.98
CA ARG A 183 -31.43 18.94 -12.46
C ARG A 183 -31.62 17.47 -12.08
N GLU A 184 -31.41 17.16 -10.81
CA GLU A 184 -32.28 16.24 -10.05
C GLU A 184 -31.92 16.32 -8.57
N ASP A 185 -32.67 17.15 -7.84
CA ASP A 185 -32.91 16.98 -6.41
C ASP A 185 -34.14 17.83 -6.12
N ALA A 186 -35.31 17.31 -6.50
CA ALA A 186 -36.57 17.78 -5.94
C ALA A 186 -36.59 17.35 -4.47
N GLU A 187 -35.91 18.12 -3.61
CA GLU A 187 -35.98 18.02 -2.16
C GLU A 187 -37.45 17.94 -1.77
N THR A 188 -37.89 16.78 -1.30
CA THR A 188 -39.28 16.60 -0.96
C THR A 188 -39.53 17.36 0.35
N LEU A 189 -40.26 18.46 0.28
CA LEU A 189 -40.61 19.28 1.42
C LEU A 189 -41.76 18.61 2.21
N LEU A 190 -41.76 18.78 3.53
CA LEU A 190 -42.89 18.42 4.39
C LEU A 190 -44.08 19.34 4.09
N GLU A 191 -45.30 18.89 4.42
CA GLU A 191 -46.50 19.68 4.17
C GLU A 191 -46.40 21.07 4.79
N PRO A 192 -46.75 22.11 4.02
CA PRO A 192 -46.53 23.48 4.44
C PRO A 192 -47.45 23.91 5.56
N GLU A 193 -46.89 24.55 6.58
CA GLU A 193 -47.66 25.09 7.69
C GLU A 193 -47.73 26.61 7.62
N ILE A 194 -48.90 27.19 7.90
CA ILE A 194 -49.05 28.65 7.97
C ILE A 194 -48.75 29.09 9.40
N ILE A 195 -47.68 29.85 9.58
CA ILE A 195 -47.28 30.44 10.85
C ILE A 195 -47.78 31.89 10.98
N THR A 196 -47.58 32.47 12.15
CA THR A 196 -47.97 33.83 12.52
C THR A 196 -47.60 34.85 11.44
N GLY A 197 -48.55 35.72 11.08
CA GLY A 197 -48.40 36.71 10.00
C GLY A 197 -48.66 36.19 8.58
N GLY A 198 -49.28 35.01 8.41
CA GLY A 198 -49.64 34.49 7.10
C GLY A 198 -48.43 34.05 6.27
N ILE A 199 -47.39 33.54 6.93
CA ILE A 199 -46.18 33.01 6.29
C ILE A 199 -46.33 31.50 6.15
N LYS A 200 -46.04 30.96 4.97
CA LYS A 200 -46.00 29.53 4.71
C LYS A 200 -44.59 29.02 5.01
N LEU A 201 -44.44 28.17 6.02
CA LEU A 201 -43.21 27.50 6.42
C LEU A 201 -43.17 26.09 5.82
N GLU A 202 -42.12 25.81 5.07
CA GLU A 202 -41.83 24.51 4.47
C GLU A 202 -40.49 24.01 5.01
N ILE A 203 -40.47 22.78 5.51
CA ILE A 203 -39.27 22.18 6.09
C ILE A 203 -38.85 21.01 5.21
N SER A 204 -37.57 20.91 4.90
CA SER A 204 -37.04 19.75 4.17
C SER A 204 -37.25 18.47 4.96
N LYS A 205 -37.56 17.35 4.29
CA LYS A 205 -37.75 16.03 4.93
C LYS A 205 -36.54 15.57 5.74
N ASP A 206 -35.33 15.99 5.36
CA ASP A 206 -34.08 15.70 6.07
C ASP A 206 -33.88 16.58 7.33
N LEU A 207 -34.77 17.55 7.56
CA LEU A 207 -34.74 18.51 8.66
C LEU A 207 -33.50 19.44 8.64
N MET A 208 -32.81 19.54 7.51
CA MET A 208 -31.59 20.35 7.35
C MET A 208 -31.84 21.76 6.85
N ALA A 209 -33.03 22.04 6.33
CA ALA A 209 -33.40 23.35 5.84
C ALA A 209 -34.86 23.69 6.13
N ALA A 210 -35.12 24.96 6.43
CA ALA A 210 -36.46 25.52 6.46
C ALA A 210 -36.56 26.68 5.48
N PHE A 211 -37.73 26.83 4.87
CA PHE A 211 -38.02 27.82 3.85
C PHE A 211 -39.33 28.56 4.14
N PHE A 212 -39.37 29.84 3.79
CA PHE A 212 -40.54 30.70 3.88
C PHE A 212 -41.08 31.08 2.52
N SER A 213 -42.41 31.15 2.40
CA SER A 213 -43.09 31.82 1.28
C SER A 213 -44.27 32.63 1.79
N LYS A 214 -44.65 33.68 1.05
CA LYS A 214 -45.74 34.60 1.44
C LYS A 214 -47.08 34.04 0.97
N THR A 215 -48.06 33.94 1.88
CA THR A 215 -49.43 33.59 1.50
C THR A 215 -50.22 34.83 1.06
N LYS A 216 -51.44 34.61 0.55
CA LYS A 216 -52.35 35.70 0.14
C LYS A 216 -52.78 36.60 1.30
N ASN A 217 -52.72 36.10 2.54
CA ASN A 217 -53.11 36.81 3.77
C ASN A 217 -51.89 37.22 4.62
N PHE A 218 -50.76 37.51 3.98
CA PHE A 218 -49.53 37.92 4.67
C PHE A 218 -49.72 39.28 5.37
N ASP A 219 -49.41 39.32 6.66
CA ASP A 219 -49.45 40.54 7.47
C ASP A 219 -48.20 41.39 7.20
N LYS A 220 -48.40 42.58 6.65
CA LYS A 220 -47.31 43.50 6.29
C LYS A 220 -46.69 44.19 7.51
N ASN A 221 -47.32 44.13 8.68
CA ASN A 221 -46.84 44.76 9.91
C ASN A 221 -46.09 43.79 10.83
N ILE A 222 -45.82 42.55 10.38
CA ILE A 222 -45.08 41.57 11.17
C ILE A 222 -43.62 41.99 11.38
N THR A 223 -43.14 41.86 12.61
CA THR A 223 -41.76 42.20 12.99
C THR A 223 -40.83 40.97 12.91
N VAL A 224 -39.53 41.22 12.72
CA VAL A 224 -38.48 40.16 12.73
C VAL A 224 -38.54 39.34 14.02
N THR A 225 -38.81 40.00 15.14
CA THR A 225 -38.96 39.39 16.46
C THR A 225 -40.11 38.38 16.49
N GLN A 226 -41.27 38.74 15.94
CA GLN A 226 -42.43 37.85 15.84
C GLN A 226 -42.17 36.64 14.93
N ILE A 227 -41.39 36.82 13.85
CA ILE A 227 -40.99 35.72 12.97
C ILE A 227 -40.03 34.75 13.68
N LYS A 228 -39.04 35.28 14.41
CA LYS A 228 -38.11 34.46 15.20
C LYS A 228 -38.80 33.74 16.35
N GLU A 229 -39.75 34.39 17.03
CA GLU A 229 -40.60 33.77 18.04
C GLU A 229 -41.45 32.65 17.44
N ALA A 230 -42.04 32.84 16.25
CA ALA A 230 -42.78 31.81 15.54
C ALA A 230 -41.90 30.62 15.12
N LEU A 231 -40.67 30.86 14.65
CA LEU A 231 -39.68 29.81 14.35
C LEU A 231 -39.30 29.02 15.61
N TYR A 232 -39.12 29.73 16.73
CA TYR A 232 -38.80 29.12 18.02
C TYR A 232 -39.96 28.31 18.60
N GLU A 233 -41.20 28.80 18.48
CA GLU A 233 -42.41 28.05 18.83
C GLU A 233 -42.55 26.77 17.99
N LYS A 234 -42.03 26.77 16.77
CA LYS A 234 -41.92 25.59 15.88
C LYS A 234 -40.66 24.75 16.10
N GLY A 235 -39.80 25.12 17.05
CA GLY A 235 -38.61 24.37 17.45
C GLY A 235 -37.38 24.58 16.55
N ILE A 236 -37.44 25.48 15.56
CA ILE A 236 -36.29 25.82 14.71
C ILE A 236 -35.41 26.80 15.50
N VAL A 237 -34.20 26.36 15.85
CA VAL A 237 -33.31 27.06 16.78
C VAL A 237 -31.90 27.28 16.24
N LEU A 238 -31.49 26.52 15.22
CA LEU A 238 -30.12 26.50 14.72
C LEU A 238 -30.05 26.97 13.26
N GLY A 239 -29.06 27.81 12.96
CA GLY A 239 -28.76 28.25 11.58
C GLY A 239 -29.81 29.18 10.96
N ILE A 240 -30.53 29.95 11.77
CA ILE A 240 -31.51 30.95 11.33
C ILE A 240 -30.81 32.08 10.58
N ALA A 241 -31.40 32.54 9.48
CA ALA A 241 -30.88 33.64 8.67
C ALA A 241 -30.77 34.95 9.47
N GLU A 242 -29.78 35.76 9.12
CA GLU A 242 -29.54 37.04 9.75
C GLU A 242 -30.73 38.01 9.63
N ASP A 243 -30.87 38.88 10.63
CA ASP A 243 -31.99 39.81 10.80
C ASP A 243 -32.21 40.66 9.54
N LYS A 244 -31.14 41.14 8.91
CA LYS A 244 -31.19 41.91 7.66
C LYS A 244 -31.84 41.14 6.50
N MET A 245 -31.59 39.84 6.40
CA MET A 245 -32.19 38.99 5.36
C MET A 245 -33.67 38.72 5.64
N ILE A 246 -34.06 38.63 6.92
CA ILE A 246 -35.46 38.49 7.34
C ILE A 246 -36.23 39.79 7.07
N GLU A 247 -35.64 40.96 7.37
CA GLU A 247 -36.23 42.27 7.02
C GLU A 247 -36.39 42.44 5.52
N GLY A 248 -35.37 42.05 4.74
CA GLY A 248 -35.45 42.01 3.28
C GLY A 248 -36.57 41.11 2.77
N PHE A 249 -36.77 39.95 3.41
CA PHE A 249 -37.91 39.08 3.12
C PHE A 249 -39.25 39.77 3.43
N ILE A 250 -39.43 40.39 4.60
CA ILE A 250 -40.66 41.11 4.98
C ILE A 250 -41.00 42.22 3.98
N ASN A 251 -40.03 43.07 3.65
CA ASN A 251 -40.20 44.26 2.83
C ASN A 251 -40.25 44.00 1.31
N SER A 252 -39.85 42.81 0.85
CA SER A 252 -39.86 42.47 -0.57
C SER A 252 -41.27 42.22 -1.13
N SER A 253 -41.51 42.56 -2.41
CA SER A 253 -42.74 42.18 -3.13
C SER A 253 -42.70 40.74 -3.69
N GLY A 254 -41.52 40.11 -3.67
CA GLY A 254 -41.26 38.73 -4.09
C GLY A 254 -41.65 37.66 -3.07
N PHE A 255 -41.36 36.39 -3.38
CA PHE A 255 -41.62 35.20 -2.54
C PHE A 255 -43.09 34.76 -2.38
N LYS A 256 -43.98 35.23 -3.26
CA LYS A 256 -45.33 34.64 -3.42
C LYS A 256 -45.29 33.28 -4.13
N THR A 257 -44.26 33.04 -4.94
CA THR A 257 -44.04 31.82 -5.73
C THR A 257 -42.67 31.16 -5.53
N LYS A 258 -41.70 31.88 -4.93
CA LYS A 258 -40.36 31.36 -4.60
C LYS A 258 -40.18 31.26 -3.08
N SER A 259 -39.45 30.25 -2.62
CA SER A 259 -39.20 30.00 -1.21
C SER A 259 -37.87 30.65 -0.76
N PHE A 260 -37.85 31.25 0.43
CA PHE A 260 -36.70 31.90 1.05
C PHE A 260 -36.13 30.99 2.12
N ARG A 261 -34.87 30.54 2.01
CA ARG A 261 -34.26 29.65 3.02
C ARG A 261 -34.03 30.43 4.32
N ILE A 262 -34.82 30.13 5.34
CA ILE A 262 -34.80 30.81 6.62
C ILE A 262 -33.87 30.12 7.64
N ALA A 263 -33.63 28.82 7.53
CA ALA A 263 -32.68 28.12 8.39
C ALA A 263 -31.88 27.06 7.64
N LYS A 264 -30.61 26.84 8.04
CA LYS A 264 -29.72 25.79 7.49
C LYS A 264 -28.96 25.06 8.61
N GLY A 265 -29.04 23.73 8.62
CA GLY A 265 -28.27 22.86 9.50
C GLY A 265 -26.79 22.75 9.13
N ILE A 266 -26.00 22.17 10.03
CA ILE A 266 -24.57 21.87 9.86
C ILE A 266 -24.43 20.40 9.46
N LEU A 267 -23.87 20.13 8.29
CA LEU A 267 -23.69 18.76 7.79
C LEU A 267 -22.65 17.98 8.62
N PRO A 268 -22.89 16.68 8.91
CA PRO A 268 -21.90 15.83 9.54
C PRO A 268 -20.75 15.48 8.57
N ILE A 269 -19.55 15.27 9.11
CA ILE A 269 -18.43 14.63 8.41
C ILE A 269 -18.41 13.16 8.84
N GLN A 270 -18.57 12.26 7.87
CA GLN A 270 -18.48 10.82 8.13
C GLN A 270 -17.02 10.39 8.31
N GLY A 271 -16.77 9.48 9.25
CA GLY A 271 -15.46 8.89 9.42
C GLY A 271 -15.15 7.90 8.30
N LYS A 272 -13.87 7.78 7.94
CA LYS A 272 -13.36 6.78 7.00
C LYS A 272 -12.28 5.96 7.68
N ASP A 273 -12.29 4.65 7.49
CA ASP A 273 -11.30 3.74 8.08
C ASP A 273 -9.89 4.00 7.56
N ALA A 274 -8.89 3.81 8.43
CA ALA A 274 -7.49 3.79 8.04
C ALA A 274 -7.20 2.56 7.18
N LYS A 275 -6.33 2.70 6.17
CA LYS A 275 -5.90 1.60 5.29
C LYS A 275 -4.39 1.43 5.35
N VAL A 276 -3.92 0.21 5.12
CA VAL A 276 -2.49 -0.08 4.98
C VAL A 276 -2.26 -0.59 3.55
N GLU A 277 -1.40 0.10 2.81
CA GLU A 277 -0.93 -0.32 1.50
C GLU A 277 0.43 -0.99 1.65
N PHE A 278 0.61 -2.14 0.99
CA PHE A 278 1.85 -2.91 1.01
C PHE A 278 2.58 -2.77 -0.34
N PHE A 279 3.87 -2.50 -0.30
CA PHE A 279 4.73 -2.36 -1.49
C PHE A 279 5.49 -3.64 -1.85
N PHE A 280 5.15 -4.77 -1.23
CA PHE A 280 5.68 -6.10 -1.55
C PHE A 280 4.56 -7.10 -1.74
N ASN A 281 4.83 -8.18 -2.48
CA ASN A 281 3.81 -9.18 -2.77
C ASN A 281 3.42 -9.94 -1.50
N THR A 282 2.15 -9.83 -1.09
CA THR A 282 1.57 -10.53 0.06
C THR A 282 0.97 -11.90 -0.31
N ASP A 283 0.83 -12.19 -1.61
CA ASP A 283 0.27 -13.45 -2.09
C ASP A 283 1.35 -14.51 -2.30
N TYR A 284 1.26 -15.57 -1.50
CA TYR A 284 2.14 -16.74 -1.50
C TYR A 284 1.87 -17.72 -2.66
N LEU A 285 0.90 -17.43 -3.53
CA LEU A 285 0.31 -18.39 -4.48
C LEU A 285 0.35 -17.95 -5.96
N LYS A 286 1.20 -16.98 -6.33
CA LYS A 286 1.36 -16.65 -7.77
C LYS A 286 2.00 -17.83 -8.51
N ALA A 287 1.27 -18.34 -9.49
CA ALA A 287 1.66 -19.48 -10.31
C ALA A 287 2.44 -19.05 -11.55
N GLY A 288 3.58 -19.69 -11.78
CA GLY A 288 4.19 -19.91 -13.10
C GLY A 288 4.92 -18.72 -13.73
N GLY A 289 6.21 -18.93 -14.02
CA GLY A 289 6.97 -18.13 -14.98
C GLY A 289 6.80 -18.68 -16.40
N LEU A 290 6.58 -17.80 -17.37
CA LEU A 290 6.75 -18.15 -18.79
C LEU A 290 8.24 -18.28 -19.09
N THR A 291 8.63 -19.38 -19.73
CA THR A 291 9.95 -19.48 -20.35
C THR A 291 10.04 -18.58 -21.57
N ASN A 292 11.27 -18.29 -22.02
CA ASN A 292 11.54 -17.46 -23.20
C ASN A 292 10.89 -18.02 -24.49
N ASP A 293 10.57 -19.31 -24.51
CA ASP A 293 9.92 -20.00 -25.64
C ASP A 293 8.38 -20.06 -25.52
N GLY A 294 7.80 -19.39 -24.52
CA GLY A 294 6.35 -19.34 -24.29
C GLY A 294 5.76 -20.57 -23.60
N ALA A 295 6.57 -21.56 -23.21
CA ALA A 295 6.11 -22.69 -22.40
C ALA A 295 6.02 -22.30 -20.91
N ILE A 296 4.98 -22.76 -20.21
CA ILE A 296 4.80 -22.51 -18.78
C ILE A 296 5.69 -23.49 -18.00
N ASP A 297 6.71 -22.99 -17.30
CA ASP A 297 7.46 -23.79 -16.34
C ASP A 297 6.75 -23.74 -14.99
N PHE A 298 6.04 -24.81 -14.66
CA PHE A 298 5.33 -24.96 -13.39
C PHE A 298 6.27 -25.00 -12.16
N LYS A 299 7.59 -25.14 -12.37
CA LYS A 299 8.61 -25.08 -11.30
C LYS A 299 9.09 -23.66 -11.04
N GLU A 300 9.00 -22.76 -12.01
CA GLU A 300 9.40 -21.37 -11.86
C GLU A 300 8.24 -20.56 -11.27
N ARG A 301 8.39 -20.07 -10.04
CA ARG A 301 7.31 -19.36 -9.32
C ARG A 301 7.50 -17.85 -9.22
N GLY A 302 8.44 -17.32 -10.01
CA GLY A 302 8.81 -15.91 -10.01
C GLY A 302 9.83 -15.57 -8.93
N LYS A 303 10.29 -14.32 -8.96
CA LYS A 303 11.34 -13.84 -8.05
C LYS A 303 10.79 -13.66 -6.64
N ILE A 304 11.50 -14.22 -5.67
CA ILE A 304 11.25 -13.99 -4.25
C ILE A 304 11.48 -12.50 -3.96
N PRO A 305 10.48 -11.74 -3.44
CA PRO A 305 10.64 -10.32 -3.17
C PRO A 305 11.77 -10.06 -2.18
N HIS A 306 12.69 -9.18 -2.56
CA HIS A 306 13.87 -8.84 -1.79
C HIS A 306 13.94 -7.32 -1.63
N VAL A 307 14.27 -6.85 -0.43
CA VAL A 307 14.33 -5.42 -0.10
C VAL A 307 15.68 -5.07 0.50
N GLU A 308 16.19 -3.90 0.14
CA GLU A 308 17.38 -3.31 0.74
C GLU A 308 17.00 -2.56 2.04
N GLU A 309 17.98 -2.35 2.92
CA GLU A 309 17.77 -1.54 4.13
C GLU A 309 17.27 -0.14 3.75
N GLY A 310 16.26 0.35 4.48
CA GLY A 310 15.63 1.66 4.25
C GLY A 310 14.47 1.65 3.26
N THR A 311 14.20 0.54 2.59
CA THR A 311 13.06 0.43 1.64
C THR A 311 11.72 0.54 2.35
N VAL A 312 10.75 1.26 1.78
CA VAL A 312 9.37 1.35 2.29
C VAL A 312 8.62 0.05 1.99
N LEU A 313 8.14 -0.62 3.04
CA LEU A 313 7.43 -1.91 2.97
C LEU A 313 5.92 -1.73 2.97
N ALA A 314 5.42 -0.80 3.77
CA ALA A 314 4.01 -0.49 3.89
C ALA A 314 3.77 0.96 4.30
N GLU A 315 2.66 1.53 3.87
CA GLU A 315 2.21 2.87 4.21
C GLU A 315 0.79 2.84 4.75
N LYS A 316 0.58 3.53 5.88
CA LYS A 316 -0.72 3.72 6.51
C LYS A 316 -1.35 5.01 6.00
N ILE A 317 -2.51 4.87 5.36
CA ILE A 317 -3.40 5.98 5.05
C ILE A 317 -4.25 6.28 6.31
N PRO A 318 -4.14 7.48 6.92
CA PRO A 318 -4.83 7.83 8.16
C PRO A 318 -6.35 7.82 8.02
N MET A 319 -7.04 7.52 9.14
CA MET A 319 -8.49 7.61 9.22
C MET A 319 -8.99 9.06 9.11
N VAL A 320 -10.19 9.26 8.56
CA VAL A 320 -10.89 10.54 8.62
C VAL A 320 -11.72 10.57 9.91
N VAL A 321 -11.49 11.58 10.76
CA VAL A 321 -12.20 11.73 12.03
C VAL A 321 -13.63 12.22 11.76
N ALA A 322 -14.61 11.46 12.24
CA ALA A 322 -16.01 11.83 12.16
C ALA A 322 -16.31 13.10 12.98
N ARG A 323 -17.05 14.06 12.41
CA ARG A 323 -17.51 15.27 13.12
C ARG A 323 -19.02 15.38 13.05
N ARG A 324 -19.64 15.57 14.22
CA ARG A 324 -21.10 15.65 14.37
C ARG A 324 -21.66 16.86 13.63
N GLY A 325 -22.72 16.62 12.88
CA GLY A 325 -23.59 17.67 12.31
C GLY A 325 -24.75 17.99 13.24
N HIS A 326 -25.48 19.08 12.95
CA HIS A 326 -26.69 19.47 13.68
C HIS A 326 -27.78 19.87 12.69
N ASN A 327 -29.01 19.38 12.89
CA ASN A 327 -30.16 19.79 12.09
C ASN A 327 -30.66 21.20 12.50
N ILE A 328 -31.67 21.77 11.81
CA ILE A 328 -32.20 23.12 12.13
C ILE A 328 -32.92 23.20 13.49
N PHE A 329 -33.29 22.05 14.05
CA PHE A 329 -33.91 21.91 15.38
C PHE A 329 -32.87 21.76 16.50
N GLY A 330 -31.58 21.72 16.15
CA GLY A 330 -30.47 21.54 17.08
C GLY A 330 -30.22 20.09 17.51
N ASP A 331 -30.86 19.10 16.87
CA ASP A 331 -30.56 17.69 17.13
C ASP A 331 -29.25 17.31 16.44
N GLU A 332 -28.39 16.58 17.16
CA GLU A 332 -27.16 16.01 16.62
C GLU A 332 -27.47 14.93 15.57
N ILE A 333 -26.72 14.96 14.47
CA ILE A 333 -26.81 13.95 13.40
C ILE A 333 -25.76 12.89 13.67
N GLU A 334 -26.19 11.63 13.71
CA GLU A 334 -25.30 10.49 13.91
C GLU A 334 -24.22 10.42 12.82
N THR A 335 -23.00 10.09 13.24
CA THR A 335 -21.84 9.93 12.37
C THR A 335 -21.25 8.55 12.55
N ILE A 336 -20.84 7.92 11.46
CA ILE A 336 -20.13 6.65 11.51
C ILE A 336 -18.67 6.96 11.90
N PRO A 337 -18.17 6.49 13.05
CA PRO A 337 -16.76 6.64 13.40
C PRO A 337 -15.92 5.76 12.45
N GLY A 338 -14.78 6.29 11.99
CA GLY A 338 -13.79 5.47 11.30
C GLY A 338 -12.99 4.64 12.30
N ASN A 339 -12.51 3.48 11.87
CA ASN A 339 -11.59 2.63 12.62
C ASN A 339 -10.14 2.96 12.27
N ASP A 340 -9.27 3.04 13.28
CA ASP A 340 -7.84 3.20 13.06
C ASP A 340 -7.12 1.85 12.97
N VAL A 341 -6.00 1.80 12.25
CA VAL A 341 -5.15 0.61 12.10
C VAL A 341 -3.77 0.90 12.65
N VAL A 342 -3.27 0.04 13.53
CA VAL A 342 -1.91 0.15 14.09
C VAL A 342 -0.97 -0.74 13.26
N LEU A 343 0.06 -0.14 12.67
CA LEU A 343 1.15 -0.88 12.02
C LEU A 343 1.94 -1.65 13.09
N LYS A 344 1.97 -2.98 12.99
CA LYS A 344 2.79 -3.82 13.87
C LYS A 344 4.06 -4.21 13.13
N ILE A 345 5.20 -3.92 13.74
CA ILE A 345 6.51 -4.29 13.21
C ILE A 345 7.07 -5.50 13.93
N GLY A 346 7.71 -6.37 13.17
CA GLY A 346 8.48 -7.50 13.64
C GLY A 346 9.98 -7.25 13.52
N LYS A 347 10.79 -8.30 13.75
CA LYS A 347 12.25 -8.22 13.55
C LYS A 347 12.59 -7.84 12.11
N GLY A 348 13.60 -6.98 11.96
CA GLY A 348 14.11 -6.52 10.66
C GLY A 348 13.27 -5.42 9.98
N ALA A 349 12.19 -4.96 10.61
CA ALA A 349 11.41 -3.81 10.14
C ALA A 349 11.37 -2.73 11.22
N LYS A 350 11.42 -1.47 10.81
CA LYS A 350 11.29 -0.29 11.69
C LYS A 350 10.13 0.59 11.26
N LEU A 351 9.57 1.33 12.20
CA LEU A 351 8.56 2.34 11.92
C LEU A 351 9.26 3.66 11.57
N SER A 352 8.71 4.41 10.62
CA SER A 352 9.10 5.80 10.36
C SER A 352 8.78 6.67 11.59
N GLU A 353 9.50 7.79 11.74
CA GLU A 353 9.36 8.71 12.89
C GLU A 353 7.93 9.25 13.05
N ASP A 354 7.23 9.43 11.93
CA ASP A 354 5.84 9.88 11.85
C ASP A 354 4.81 8.79 12.16
N GLY A 355 5.24 7.52 12.23
CA GLY A 355 4.41 6.37 12.50
C GLY A 355 3.50 5.91 11.35
N TYR A 356 3.66 6.49 10.16
CA TYR A 356 2.82 6.16 8.99
C TYR A 356 3.46 5.18 8.02
N LYS A 357 4.77 4.97 8.09
CA LYS A 357 5.49 4.07 7.18
C LYS A 357 6.21 2.97 7.93
N VAL A 358 6.28 1.79 7.33
CA VAL A 358 7.16 0.69 7.76
C VAL A 358 8.32 0.62 6.79
N LEU A 359 9.54 0.69 7.31
CA LEU A 359 10.80 0.63 6.57
C LEU A 359 11.52 -0.69 6.87
N ALA A 360 12.27 -1.21 5.91
CA ALA A 360 13.21 -2.28 6.15
C ALA A 360 14.36 -1.76 7.04
N ASP A 361 14.61 -2.43 8.15
CA ASP A 361 15.75 -2.16 9.03
C ASP A 361 16.98 -3.00 8.68
N VAL A 362 16.75 -4.11 7.96
CA VAL A 362 17.80 -4.97 7.42
C VAL A 362 17.47 -5.35 5.99
N LYS A 363 18.49 -5.64 5.19
CA LYS A 363 18.34 -6.27 3.87
C LYS A 363 17.73 -7.67 4.02
N GLY A 364 16.75 -8.03 3.19
CA GLY A 364 16.17 -9.38 3.21
C GLY A 364 14.78 -9.54 2.60
N PHE A 365 14.07 -10.58 3.04
CA PHE A 365 12.74 -10.97 2.57
C PHE A 365 11.62 -10.37 3.45
N PRO A 366 10.79 -9.45 2.92
CA PRO A 366 9.68 -8.88 3.67
C PRO A 366 8.51 -9.88 3.73
N LYS A 367 7.98 -10.10 4.94
CA LYS A 367 6.85 -11.01 5.16
C LYS A 367 5.77 -10.35 6.00
N TYR A 368 4.52 -10.48 5.55
CA TYR A 368 3.36 -10.11 6.34
C TYR A 368 2.78 -11.35 7.04
N ALA A 369 2.85 -11.39 8.36
CA ALA A 369 2.33 -12.48 9.17
C ALA A 369 0.82 -12.33 9.41
N LEU A 370 0.11 -13.45 9.56
CA LEU A 370 -1.30 -13.50 9.95
C LEU A 370 -1.58 -12.78 11.29
N SER A 371 -0.57 -12.62 12.14
CA SER A 371 -0.65 -11.84 13.39
C SER A 371 -0.68 -10.31 13.17
N GLY A 372 -0.55 -9.86 11.92
CA GLY A 372 -0.51 -8.46 11.50
C GLY A 372 0.87 -7.81 11.59
N HIS A 373 1.94 -8.59 11.83
CA HIS A 373 3.31 -8.08 11.92
C HIS A 373 4.02 -8.13 10.57
N ILE A 374 4.74 -7.06 10.24
CA ILE A 374 5.64 -7.00 9.08
C ILE A 374 7.06 -7.31 9.54
N PHE A 375 7.68 -8.34 8.96
CA PHE A 375 9.05 -8.76 9.24
C PHE A 375 9.93 -8.56 8.01
N VAL A 376 11.22 -8.38 8.21
CA VAL A 376 12.22 -8.61 7.16
C VAL A 376 13.19 -9.67 7.66
N HIS A 377 13.23 -10.81 6.98
CA HIS A 377 14.13 -11.90 7.32
C HIS A 377 15.37 -11.83 6.43
N GLN A 378 16.55 -11.80 7.04
CA GLN A 378 17.82 -11.89 6.29
C GLN A 378 17.94 -13.25 5.58
N GLU A 379 17.43 -14.30 6.20
CA GLU A 379 17.42 -15.67 5.66
C GLU A 379 16.05 -16.07 5.11
N TYR A 380 16.03 -16.72 3.96
CA TYR A 380 14.85 -17.34 3.40
C TYR A 380 14.65 -18.73 4.01
N ILE A 381 13.55 -18.93 4.74
CA ILE A 381 13.26 -20.19 5.43
C ILE A 381 12.03 -20.87 4.81
N THR A 382 12.24 -22.05 4.24
CA THR A 382 11.15 -22.94 3.79
C THR A 382 10.84 -23.94 4.88
N GLN A 383 9.56 -24.05 5.28
CA GLN A 383 9.11 -24.98 6.33
C GLN A 383 9.01 -26.43 5.86
N GLY A 384 8.98 -26.67 4.54
CA GLY A 384 8.85 -27.98 3.92
C GLY A 384 9.86 -28.22 2.80
N ASP A 385 9.53 -29.19 1.95
CA ASP A 385 10.39 -29.61 0.83
C ASP A 385 10.40 -28.58 -0.31
N VAL A 386 11.50 -28.57 -1.07
CA VAL A 386 11.57 -27.88 -2.35
C VAL A 386 11.06 -28.84 -3.42
N ASP A 387 9.79 -28.70 -3.75
CA ASP A 387 9.09 -29.49 -4.75
C ASP A 387 8.11 -28.65 -5.57
N TYR A 388 7.14 -29.26 -6.24
CA TYR A 388 6.16 -28.54 -7.04
C TYR A 388 5.34 -27.53 -6.23
N GLU A 389 5.20 -27.71 -4.91
CA GLU A 389 4.52 -26.78 -3.99
C GLU A 389 5.38 -25.61 -3.52
N THR A 390 6.69 -25.65 -3.73
CA THR A 390 7.61 -24.56 -3.37
C THR A 390 8.23 -23.90 -4.60
N GLY A 391 8.45 -24.67 -5.67
CA GLY A 391 9.15 -24.24 -6.88
C GLY A 391 10.66 -24.15 -6.72
N HIS A 392 11.34 -23.65 -7.75
CA HIS A 392 12.75 -23.26 -7.66
C HIS A 392 12.94 -22.12 -6.66
N ILE A 393 14.04 -22.16 -5.93
CA ILE A 393 14.41 -21.09 -4.99
C ILE A 393 15.61 -20.36 -5.60
N ASN A 394 15.45 -19.07 -5.84
CA ASN A 394 16.55 -18.18 -6.22
C ASN A 394 16.51 -16.96 -5.31
N TYR A 395 17.39 -16.95 -4.32
CA TYR A 395 17.41 -15.93 -3.27
C TYR A 395 18.80 -15.34 -3.13
N ASP A 396 18.89 -14.02 -3.16
CA ASP A 396 20.14 -13.27 -2.96
C ASP A 396 20.41 -13.08 -1.45
N GLY A 397 20.72 -14.20 -0.78
CA GLY A 397 20.94 -14.27 0.66
C GLY A 397 20.96 -15.72 1.18
N ASN A 398 20.96 -15.89 2.50
CA ASN A 398 21.02 -17.22 3.11
C ASN A 398 19.69 -17.96 2.93
N VAL A 399 19.75 -19.26 2.63
CA VAL A 399 18.60 -20.12 2.40
C VAL A 399 18.63 -21.27 3.40
N ASN A 400 17.57 -21.43 4.19
CA ASN A 400 17.43 -22.52 5.16
C ASN A 400 16.17 -23.33 4.85
N ILE A 401 16.37 -24.54 4.35
CA ILE A 401 15.31 -25.46 3.95
C ILE A 401 15.14 -26.49 5.06
N LYS A 402 14.01 -26.44 5.77
CA LYS A 402 13.66 -27.42 6.82
C LYS A 402 13.18 -28.76 6.27
N GLY A 403 13.16 -28.94 4.95
CA GLY A 403 12.84 -30.18 4.27
C GLY A 403 13.94 -30.66 3.33
N ARG A 404 13.53 -31.44 2.32
CA ARG A 404 14.38 -32.02 1.28
C ARG A 404 14.31 -31.21 0.00
N ILE A 405 15.40 -31.21 -0.76
CA ILE A 405 15.40 -30.68 -2.12
C ILE A 405 15.18 -31.85 -3.08
N LYS A 406 14.00 -31.91 -3.72
CA LYS A 406 13.62 -33.04 -4.59
C LYS A 406 14.24 -32.94 -5.99
N SER A 407 14.11 -34.04 -6.73
CA SER A 407 14.74 -34.20 -8.03
C SER A 407 14.26 -33.19 -9.05
N GLY A 408 15.22 -32.60 -9.77
CA GLY A 408 14.94 -31.60 -10.80
C GLY A 408 14.48 -30.25 -10.25
N PHE A 409 14.68 -29.96 -8.97
CA PHE A 409 14.54 -28.62 -8.38
C PHE A 409 15.89 -27.93 -8.19
N LYS A 410 15.91 -26.61 -8.41
CA LYS A 410 17.10 -25.77 -8.29
C LYS A 410 16.98 -24.83 -7.09
N VAL A 411 18.04 -24.75 -6.30
CA VAL A 411 18.16 -23.82 -5.17
C VAL A 411 19.43 -23.00 -5.36
N LYS A 412 19.29 -21.68 -5.42
CA LYS A 412 20.38 -20.71 -5.47
C LYS A 412 20.31 -19.76 -4.27
N GLY A 413 21.44 -19.56 -3.61
CA GLY A 413 21.58 -18.81 -2.37
C GLY A 413 23.03 -18.37 -2.10
N ASN A 414 23.25 -17.63 -1.02
CA ASN A 414 24.58 -17.36 -0.48
C ASN A 414 25.06 -18.57 0.35
N ASP A 415 24.69 -18.65 1.63
CA ASP A 415 24.79 -19.90 2.40
C ASP A 415 23.50 -20.71 2.26
N ILE A 416 23.62 -22.02 2.07
CA ILE A 416 22.47 -22.93 1.90
C ILE A 416 22.51 -24.04 2.94
N GLU A 417 21.47 -24.13 3.77
CA GLU A 417 21.23 -25.24 4.69
C GLU A 417 20.01 -26.05 4.24
N ALA A 418 20.13 -27.37 4.18
CA ALA A 418 19.00 -28.27 3.92
C ALA A 418 19.08 -29.55 4.75
N ILE A 419 17.97 -30.27 4.90
CA ILE A 419 18.00 -31.58 5.57
C ILE A 419 18.64 -32.62 4.64
N GLU A 420 18.13 -32.80 3.43
CA GLU A 420 18.65 -33.77 2.46
C GLU A 420 18.54 -33.21 1.04
N LEU A 421 19.45 -33.64 0.17
CA LEU A 421 19.42 -33.36 -1.27
C LEU A 421 19.16 -34.67 -2.01
N ASP A 422 18.07 -34.74 -2.78
CA ASP A 422 17.62 -35.94 -3.49
C ASP A 422 17.31 -35.60 -4.95
N GLY A 423 18.32 -35.71 -5.82
CA GLY A 423 18.21 -35.37 -7.25
C GLY A 423 18.23 -33.87 -7.58
N GLY A 424 18.39 -33.00 -6.58
CA GLY A 424 18.31 -31.55 -6.74
C GLY A 424 19.63 -30.92 -7.19
N ILE A 425 19.55 -29.65 -7.62
CA ILE A 425 20.70 -28.83 -8.02
C ILE A 425 20.83 -27.66 -7.03
N VAL A 426 21.99 -27.51 -6.42
CA VAL A 426 22.28 -26.48 -5.43
C VAL A 426 23.43 -25.61 -5.94
N THR A 427 23.26 -24.29 -5.93
CA THR A 427 24.28 -23.31 -6.31
C THR A 427 24.42 -22.27 -5.21
N ALA A 428 25.56 -22.29 -4.50
CA ALA A 428 25.84 -21.41 -3.37
C ALA A 428 27.05 -20.51 -3.66
N ASP A 429 26.91 -19.21 -3.38
CA ASP A 429 28.06 -18.29 -3.37
C ASP A 429 28.87 -18.40 -2.06
N GLY A 430 28.30 -19.01 -1.03
CA GLY A 430 28.91 -19.34 0.25
C GLY A 430 28.96 -20.84 0.50
N ASN A 431 28.70 -21.25 1.74
CA ASN A 431 28.78 -22.63 2.20
C ASN A 431 27.47 -23.41 1.93
N VAL A 432 27.60 -24.72 1.76
CA VAL A 432 26.46 -25.64 1.67
C VAL A 432 26.52 -26.63 2.82
N LYS A 433 25.44 -26.75 3.58
CA LYS A 433 25.32 -27.69 4.68
C LYS A 433 24.07 -28.54 4.54
N ILE A 434 24.28 -29.82 4.28
CA ILE A 434 23.24 -30.82 4.21
C ILE A 434 23.31 -31.67 5.48
N ALA A 435 22.32 -31.58 6.36
CA ALA A 435 22.36 -32.29 7.65
C ALA A 435 22.36 -33.82 7.47
N GLY A 436 21.71 -34.30 6.41
CA GLY A 436 21.63 -35.69 5.98
C GLY A 436 22.56 -35.97 4.80
N GLY A 437 22.03 -36.65 3.79
CA GLY A 437 22.76 -37.10 2.61
C GLY A 437 22.54 -36.27 1.36
N ILE A 438 23.50 -36.38 0.44
CA ILE A 438 23.44 -35.90 -0.93
C ILE A 438 23.30 -37.12 -1.83
N ASN A 439 22.11 -37.33 -2.40
CA ASN A 439 21.80 -38.44 -3.30
C ASN A 439 21.44 -37.91 -4.68
N GLU A 440 22.10 -38.42 -5.72
CA GLU A 440 21.84 -38.06 -7.13
C GLU A 440 21.85 -36.54 -7.38
N GLY A 441 22.54 -35.77 -6.53
CA GLY A 441 22.51 -34.33 -6.49
C GLY A 441 23.67 -33.68 -7.24
N LYS A 442 23.49 -32.41 -7.60
CA LYS A 442 24.56 -31.56 -8.13
C LYS A 442 24.76 -30.34 -7.24
N ILE A 443 25.96 -30.17 -6.71
CA ILE A 443 26.31 -29.04 -5.85
C ILE A 443 27.43 -28.25 -6.49
N TYR A 444 27.24 -26.93 -6.57
CA TYR A 444 28.28 -25.97 -6.86
C TYR A 444 28.33 -24.95 -5.72
N ALA A 445 29.47 -24.82 -5.05
CA ALA A 445 29.64 -23.93 -3.90
C ALA A 445 30.95 -23.14 -3.96
N ARG A 446 30.91 -21.82 -3.74
CA ARG A 446 32.14 -21.01 -3.60
C ARG A 446 32.70 -21.02 -2.16
N GLY A 447 32.00 -21.64 -1.22
CA GLY A 447 32.48 -21.95 0.13
C GLY A 447 32.69 -23.44 0.36
N ASN A 448 32.51 -23.88 1.60
CA ASN A 448 32.69 -25.26 2.04
C ASN A 448 31.40 -26.08 1.86
N VAL A 449 31.54 -27.40 1.73
CA VAL A 449 30.42 -28.34 1.65
C VAL A 449 30.45 -29.32 2.82
N TYR A 450 29.36 -29.40 3.56
CA TYR A 450 29.18 -30.31 4.69
C TYR A 450 28.04 -31.27 4.42
N ALA A 451 28.27 -32.57 4.58
CA ALA A 451 27.22 -33.57 4.50
C ALA A 451 27.52 -34.81 5.35
N LYS A 452 26.50 -35.62 5.61
CA LYS A 452 26.69 -36.91 6.29
C LYS A 452 27.26 -37.97 5.34
N PHE A 453 26.75 -38.02 4.12
CA PHE A 453 27.19 -38.93 3.06
C PHE A 453 26.89 -38.35 1.67
N ILE A 454 27.63 -38.79 0.66
CA ILE A 454 27.43 -38.42 -0.76
C ILE A 454 27.32 -39.69 -1.58
N HIS A 455 26.19 -39.89 -2.27
CA HIS A 455 25.93 -41.03 -3.15
C HIS A 455 25.53 -40.55 -4.54
N LYS A 456 26.14 -41.14 -5.59
CA LYS A 456 25.81 -40.88 -7.01
C LYS A 456 25.72 -39.40 -7.38
N SER A 457 26.55 -38.55 -6.79
CA SER A 457 26.40 -37.09 -6.88
C SER A 457 27.65 -36.41 -7.43
N GLU A 458 27.47 -35.18 -7.90
CA GLU A 458 28.52 -34.30 -8.40
C GLU A 458 28.66 -33.10 -7.44
N VAL A 459 29.83 -32.93 -6.82
CA VAL A 459 30.09 -31.83 -5.87
C VAL A 459 31.31 -31.06 -6.33
N ILE A 460 31.14 -29.78 -6.61
CA ILE A 460 32.19 -28.86 -7.03
C ILE A 460 32.23 -27.71 -6.03
N CYS A 461 33.36 -27.51 -5.34
CA CYS A 461 33.50 -26.39 -4.42
C CYS A 461 34.88 -25.74 -4.37
N MET A 462 34.94 -24.47 -3.98
CA MET A 462 36.20 -23.78 -3.74
C MET A 462 36.78 -24.12 -2.35
N GLY A 463 35.92 -24.30 -1.34
CA GLY A 463 36.33 -24.61 0.03
C GLY A 463 36.61 -26.10 0.26
N ASP A 464 36.54 -26.48 1.53
CA ASP A 464 36.69 -27.85 2.02
C ASP A 464 35.40 -28.66 1.82
N VAL A 465 35.54 -29.97 1.61
CA VAL A 465 34.44 -30.94 1.62
C VAL A 465 34.58 -31.81 2.86
N ILE A 466 33.62 -31.72 3.78
CA ILE A 466 33.66 -32.41 5.08
C ILE A 466 32.47 -33.37 5.18
N ILE A 467 32.80 -34.67 5.18
CA ILE A 467 31.83 -35.76 5.15
C ILE A 467 31.95 -36.64 6.39
N GLN A 468 30.83 -36.98 7.02
CA GLN A 468 30.87 -37.77 8.25
C GLN A 468 31.10 -39.27 8.00
N LYS A 469 30.40 -39.87 7.01
CA LYS A 469 30.30 -41.33 6.87
C LYS A 469 30.91 -41.91 5.60
N GLU A 470 30.51 -41.47 4.42
CA GLU A 470 31.01 -42.09 3.17
C GLU A 470 30.72 -41.26 1.93
N ILE A 471 31.53 -41.50 0.90
CA ILE A 471 31.34 -41.01 -0.47
C ILE A 471 31.32 -42.23 -1.39
N VAL A 472 30.26 -42.41 -2.17
CA VAL A 472 30.00 -43.60 -3.00
C VAL A 472 29.56 -43.19 -4.40
N ASP A 473 30.15 -43.80 -5.44
CA ASP A 473 29.79 -43.59 -6.85
C ASP A 473 29.69 -42.10 -7.25
N SER A 474 30.54 -41.26 -6.67
CA SER A 474 30.41 -39.80 -6.77
C SER A 474 31.65 -39.15 -7.35
N GLU A 475 31.47 -37.93 -7.87
CA GLU A 475 32.52 -37.08 -8.40
C GLU A 475 32.63 -35.81 -7.54
N VAL A 476 33.77 -35.62 -6.90
CA VAL A 476 33.99 -34.53 -5.96
C VAL A 476 35.24 -33.75 -6.38
N GLU A 477 35.10 -32.45 -6.57
CA GLU A 477 36.17 -31.53 -6.93
C GLU A 477 36.21 -30.37 -5.93
N CYS A 478 37.34 -30.18 -5.24
CA CYS A 478 37.49 -29.12 -4.26
C CYS A 478 38.86 -28.42 -4.31
N SER A 479 38.89 -27.09 -4.15
CA SER A 479 40.16 -26.35 -3.96
C SER A 479 40.66 -26.38 -2.50
N GLY A 480 39.85 -26.89 -1.57
CA GLY A 480 40.23 -27.15 -0.19
C GLY A 480 40.71 -28.59 0.05
N ASN A 481 40.52 -29.04 1.29
CA ASN A 481 40.68 -30.42 1.72
C ASN A 481 39.39 -31.20 1.54
N CYS A 482 39.50 -32.46 1.16
CA CYS A 482 38.40 -33.40 1.30
C CYS A 482 38.65 -34.30 2.51
N VAL A 483 37.74 -34.28 3.49
CA VAL A 483 37.88 -35.02 4.74
C VAL A 483 36.64 -35.89 4.95
N ILE A 484 36.86 -37.19 5.07
CA ILE A 484 35.86 -38.15 5.54
C ILE A 484 36.23 -38.56 6.97
N GLU A 485 35.49 -38.06 7.96
CA GLU A 485 35.87 -38.15 9.38
C GLU A 485 36.04 -39.59 9.87
N ASN A 486 35.02 -40.44 9.72
CA ASN A 486 35.03 -41.82 10.24
C ASN A 486 34.60 -42.82 9.18
N GLY A 487 34.97 -42.55 7.94
CA GLY A 487 34.28 -43.09 6.80
C GLY A 487 35.12 -43.66 5.68
N LYS A 488 34.44 -44.06 4.61
CA LYS A 488 35.08 -44.70 3.45
C LYS A 488 34.75 -44.00 2.14
N LEU A 489 35.71 -44.02 1.22
CA LEU A 489 35.54 -43.62 -0.17
C LEU A 489 35.38 -44.88 -1.03
N ILE A 490 34.32 -44.96 -1.82
CA ILE A 490 33.98 -46.17 -2.61
C ILE A 490 33.69 -45.77 -4.06
N SER A 491 34.37 -46.39 -5.03
CA SER A 491 34.05 -46.28 -6.46
C SER A 491 33.84 -44.82 -6.92
N SER A 492 34.68 -43.91 -6.44
CA SER A 492 34.48 -42.46 -6.60
C SER A 492 35.69 -41.79 -7.22
N ARG A 493 35.45 -40.67 -7.91
CA ARG A 493 36.48 -39.77 -8.43
C ARG A 493 36.58 -38.56 -7.51
N LEU A 494 37.76 -38.34 -6.96
CA LEU A 494 38.01 -37.22 -6.05
C LEU A 494 39.18 -36.38 -6.56
N THR A 495 38.98 -35.08 -6.67
CA THR A 495 40.05 -34.09 -6.90
C THR A 495 40.07 -33.10 -5.75
N ALA A 496 41.19 -32.97 -5.06
CA ALA A 496 41.35 -32.07 -3.92
C ALA A 496 42.70 -31.34 -3.99
N LYS A 497 42.69 -30.01 -3.98
CA LYS A 497 43.93 -29.23 -4.05
C LYS A 497 44.78 -29.35 -2.79
N MET A 498 44.18 -29.34 -1.59
CA MET A 498 44.93 -29.33 -0.32
C MET A 498 45.13 -30.71 0.30
N GLY A 499 44.58 -31.75 -0.33
CA GLY A 499 44.77 -33.14 0.07
C GLY A 499 43.46 -33.85 0.45
N PHE A 500 43.60 -35.14 0.79
CA PHE A 500 42.49 -36.02 1.11
C PHE A 500 42.74 -36.80 2.40
N LYS A 501 41.73 -36.90 3.28
CA LYS A 501 41.76 -37.72 4.48
C LYS A 501 40.53 -38.63 4.55
N ALA A 502 40.74 -39.91 4.81
CA ALA A 502 39.65 -40.86 5.10
C ALA A 502 40.10 -41.98 6.02
N ARG A 503 39.15 -42.77 6.55
CA ARG A 503 39.49 -43.99 7.29
C ARG A 503 39.80 -45.14 6.33
N ASN A 504 38.94 -45.42 5.37
CA ASN A 504 39.18 -46.50 4.40
C ASN A 504 38.96 -46.03 2.95
N ILE A 505 39.67 -46.64 2.00
CA ILE A 505 39.48 -46.42 0.57
C ILE A 505 39.20 -47.76 -0.10
N GLY A 506 38.04 -47.85 -0.74
CA GLY A 506 37.54 -49.01 -1.46
C GLY A 506 36.74 -50.00 -0.60
N THR A 507 36.07 -50.93 -1.29
CA THR A 507 35.56 -52.19 -0.72
C THR A 507 35.86 -53.34 -1.68
N GLU A 508 35.97 -54.59 -1.20
CA GLU A 508 36.33 -55.75 -2.04
C GLU A 508 35.38 -56.00 -3.22
N ARG A 509 34.15 -55.48 -3.15
CA ARG A 509 33.10 -55.68 -4.16
C ARG A 509 32.92 -54.50 -5.10
N ALA A 510 33.54 -53.35 -4.81
CA ALA A 510 33.33 -52.13 -5.56
C ALA A 510 34.52 -51.83 -6.49
N GLU A 511 34.26 -51.05 -7.53
CA GLU A 511 35.33 -50.55 -8.40
C GLU A 511 36.31 -49.66 -7.63
N ALA A 512 37.53 -49.59 -8.15
CA ALA A 512 38.60 -48.80 -7.55
C ALA A 512 38.33 -47.29 -7.67
N SER A 513 38.64 -46.56 -6.60
CA SER A 513 38.53 -45.10 -6.59
C SER A 513 39.74 -44.46 -7.27
N ILE A 514 39.52 -43.29 -7.88
CA ILE A 514 40.57 -42.45 -8.46
C ILE A 514 40.66 -41.17 -7.64
N ILE A 515 41.86 -40.88 -7.13
CA ILE A 515 42.10 -39.72 -6.25
C ILE A 515 43.18 -38.86 -6.89
N LYS A 516 42.91 -37.56 -7.08
CA LYS A 516 43.85 -36.56 -7.58
C LYS A 516 44.06 -35.53 -6.47
N VAL A 517 45.29 -35.38 -6.00
CA VAL A 517 45.65 -34.39 -4.98
C VAL A 517 46.67 -33.39 -5.51
N GLY A 518 46.64 -32.15 -5.00
CA GLY A 518 47.52 -31.09 -5.45
C GLY A 518 47.10 -30.38 -6.74
N HIS A 519 45.94 -30.76 -7.32
CA HIS A 519 45.34 -30.15 -8.51
C HIS A 519 44.11 -29.32 -8.16
N ASP A 520 43.95 -28.17 -8.78
CA ASP A 520 42.85 -27.24 -8.53
C ASP A 520 41.89 -27.17 -9.73
N ALA A 521 41.10 -28.22 -9.91
CA ALA A 521 40.14 -28.33 -11.02
C ALA A 521 39.04 -27.25 -10.97
N PHE A 522 38.67 -26.78 -9.78
CA PHE A 522 37.68 -25.73 -9.60
C PHE A 522 38.18 -24.41 -10.17
N THR A 523 39.39 -23.98 -9.77
CA THR A 523 39.99 -22.73 -10.27
C THR A 523 40.16 -22.76 -11.79
N GLU A 524 40.62 -23.88 -12.36
CA GLU A 524 40.74 -24.03 -13.82
C GLU A 524 39.39 -23.87 -14.53
N LYS A 525 38.34 -24.54 -14.04
CA LYS A 525 36.99 -24.41 -14.60
C LYS A 525 36.43 -22.98 -14.46
N GLU A 526 36.66 -22.31 -13.34
CA GLU A 526 36.21 -20.93 -13.14
C GLU A 526 36.97 -19.94 -14.02
N LEU A 527 38.27 -20.14 -14.24
CA LEU A 527 39.04 -19.31 -15.16
C LEU A 527 38.54 -19.43 -16.60
N GLU A 528 38.21 -20.64 -17.06
CA GLU A 528 37.67 -20.83 -18.41
C GLU A 528 36.27 -20.22 -18.54
N LYS A 529 35.37 -20.44 -17.56
CA LYS A 529 34.04 -19.79 -17.54
C LYS A 529 34.14 -18.26 -17.55
N ASN A 530 35.04 -17.68 -16.77
CA ASN A 530 35.21 -16.23 -16.72
C ASN A 530 35.77 -15.69 -18.03
N LYS A 531 36.66 -16.43 -18.69
CA LYS A 531 37.17 -16.09 -20.03
C LYS A 531 36.05 -16.12 -21.07
N GLU A 532 35.22 -17.17 -21.09
CA GLU A 532 34.06 -17.26 -21.98
C GLU A 532 33.10 -16.07 -21.80
N LYS A 533 32.74 -15.74 -20.56
CA LYS A 533 31.87 -14.59 -20.23
C LYS A 533 32.47 -13.26 -20.66
N VAL A 534 33.78 -13.07 -20.44
CA VAL A 534 34.48 -11.85 -20.85
C VAL A 534 34.45 -11.70 -22.36
N ASP A 535 34.66 -12.79 -23.11
CA ASP A 535 34.66 -12.76 -24.57
C ASP A 535 33.24 -12.57 -25.14
N GLU A 536 32.20 -13.09 -24.48
CA GLU A 536 30.80 -12.77 -24.81
C GLU A 536 30.50 -11.28 -24.61
N LEU A 537 30.88 -10.72 -23.45
CA LEU A 537 30.68 -9.30 -23.16
C LEU A 537 31.46 -8.40 -24.12
N LYS A 538 32.67 -8.79 -24.56
CA LYS A 538 33.42 -8.06 -25.60
C LYS A 538 32.61 -7.96 -26.89
N LYS A 539 32.06 -9.07 -27.37
CA LYS A 539 31.25 -9.11 -28.59
C LYS A 539 30.01 -8.22 -28.47
N GLN A 540 29.34 -8.22 -27.32
CA GLN A 540 28.19 -7.35 -27.07
C GLN A 540 28.59 -5.86 -27.08
N ILE A 541 29.70 -5.50 -26.41
CA ILE A 541 30.22 -4.13 -26.42
C ILE A 541 30.56 -3.67 -27.84
N GLU A 542 31.21 -4.53 -28.62
CA GLU A 542 31.59 -4.24 -30.01
C GLU A 542 30.36 -4.04 -30.90
N TYR A 543 29.34 -4.90 -30.77
CA TYR A 543 28.06 -4.74 -31.46
C TYR A 543 27.38 -3.39 -31.15
N HIS A 544 27.33 -2.99 -29.88
CA HIS A 544 26.75 -1.71 -29.49
C HIS A 544 27.58 -0.52 -29.97
N LYS A 545 28.92 -0.63 -30.00
CA LYS A 545 29.81 0.39 -30.56
C LYS A 545 29.62 0.56 -32.07
N GLU A 546 29.53 -0.53 -32.83
CA GLU A 546 29.27 -0.46 -34.28
C GLU A 546 27.92 0.19 -34.58
N LYS A 547 26.89 -0.18 -33.82
CA LYS A 547 25.55 0.43 -33.94
C LYS A 547 25.60 1.94 -33.64
N LYS A 548 26.35 2.36 -32.62
CA LYS A 548 26.55 3.77 -32.29
C LYS A 548 27.27 4.52 -33.41
N GLU A 549 28.35 3.96 -33.98
CA GLU A 549 29.08 4.63 -35.06
C GLU A 549 28.21 4.82 -36.32
N LYS A 550 27.35 3.86 -36.67
CA LYS A 550 26.36 4.04 -37.76
C LYS A 550 25.43 5.24 -37.52
N PHE A 551 24.86 5.34 -36.32
CA PHE A 551 24.01 6.48 -35.97
C PHE A 551 24.77 7.81 -35.93
N LYS A 552 26.03 7.78 -35.54
CA LYS A 552 26.90 8.96 -35.55
C LYS A 552 27.20 9.44 -36.97
N GLU A 553 27.43 8.52 -37.91
CA GLU A 553 27.55 8.83 -39.34
C GLU A 553 26.25 9.41 -39.90
N GLU A 554 25.10 8.82 -39.56
CA GLU A 554 23.78 9.36 -39.94
C GLU A 554 23.55 10.77 -39.38
N ASN A 555 23.87 11.00 -38.11
CA ASN A 555 23.73 12.32 -37.48
C ASN A 555 24.68 13.35 -38.12
N PHE A 556 25.90 12.95 -38.47
CA PHE A 556 26.84 13.84 -39.16
C PHE A 556 26.31 14.30 -40.53
N ILE A 557 25.66 13.40 -41.28
CA ILE A 557 25.02 13.74 -42.55
C ILE A 557 23.86 14.72 -42.33
N LEU A 558 23.02 14.49 -41.31
CA LEU A 558 21.92 15.37 -40.96
C LEU A 558 22.41 16.76 -40.54
N GLN A 559 23.45 16.86 -39.71
CA GLN A 559 24.03 18.16 -39.31
C GLN A 559 24.55 18.95 -40.51
N LYS A 560 25.15 18.26 -41.49
CA LYS A 560 25.55 18.90 -42.75
C LYS A 560 24.34 19.43 -43.53
N GLN A 561 23.26 18.65 -43.64
CA GLN A 561 22.01 19.08 -44.29
C GLN A 561 21.37 20.28 -43.58
N ILE A 562 21.33 20.27 -42.24
CA ILE A 562 20.84 21.40 -41.43
C ILE A 562 21.64 22.66 -41.74
N THR A 563 22.97 22.56 -41.81
CA THR A 563 23.85 23.69 -42.13
C THR A 563 23.58 24.24 -43.54
N GLU A 564 23.41 23.36 -44.53
CA GLU A 564 23.09 23.75 -45.91
C GLU A 564 21.72 24.44 -46.02
N LEU A 565 20.69 23.89 -45.36
CA LEU A 565 19.33 24.46 -45.37
C LEU A 565 19.27 25.80 -44.63
N ALA A 566 19.98 25.96 -43.52
CA ALA A 566 20.08 27.23 -42.79
C ALA A 566 20.71 28.33 -43.67
N HIS A 567 21.77 28.02 -44.42
CA HIS A 567 22.35 28.97 -45.37
C HIS A 567 21.38 29.37 -46.49
N VAL A 568 20.57 28.44 -47.00
CA VAL A 568 19.54 28.73 -48.02
C VAL A 568 18.46 29.64 -47.44
N GLN A 569 18.02 29.40 -46.20
CA GLN A 569 17.06 30.24 -45.49
C GLN A 569 17.59 31.67 -45.30
N ASP A 570 18.78 31.81 -44.72
CA ASP A 570 19.42 33.12 -44.46
C ASP A 570 19.61 33.93 -45.75
N ARG A 571 20.11 33.28 -46.80
CA ARG A 571 20.32 33.92 -48.11
C ARG A 571 19.00 34.38 -48.73
N SER A 572 17.97 33.51 -48.70
CA SER A 572 16.67 33.82 -49.28
C SER A 572 15.98 34.97 -48.55
N GLN A 573 16.13 35.05 -47.22
CA GLN A 573 15.61 36.15 -46.41
C GLN A 573 16.35 37.48 -46.66
N LEU A 574 17.66 37.45 -46.88
CA LEU A 574 18.44 38.63 -47.27
C LEU A 574 18.02 39.14 -48.66
N GLU A 575 17.91 38.23 -49.64
CA GLU A 575 17.44 38.55 -50.99
C GLU A 575 16.01 39.12 -50.97
N GLU A 576 15.12 38.57 -50.13
CA GLU A 576 13.78 39.11 -49.93
C GLU A 576 13.81 40.55 -49.39
N LYS A 577 14.61 40.82 -48.34
CA LYS A 577 14.78 42.18 -47.77
C LYS A 577 15.35 43.17 -48.79
N GLU A 578 16.33 42.76 -49.58
CA GLU A 578 16.88 43.60 -50.65
C GLU A 578 15.82 43.93 -51.70
N ILE A 579 15.03 42.96 -52.14
CA ILE A 579 13.98 43.18 -53.13
C ILE A 579 12.90 44.12 -52.55
N TYR A 580 12.49 43.95 -51.28
CA TYR A 580 11.59 44.88 -50.61
C TYR A 580 12.13 46.32 -50.60
N SER A 581 13.43 46.50 -50.32
CA SER A 581 14.06 47.82 -50.37
C SER A 581 14.01 48.44 -51.78
N LYS A 582 14.26 47.63 -52.83
CA LYS A 582 14.19 48.06 -54.24
C LYS A 582 12.77 48.44 -54.67
N ILE A 583 11.76 47.70 -54.22
CA ILE A 583 10.34 48.01 -54.47
C ILE A 583 9.99 49.36 -53.82
N SER A 584 10.36 49.58 -52.55
CA SER A 584 10.07 50.84 -51.85
C SER A 584 10.66 52.10 -52.51
N LEU A 585 11.82 51.95 -53.17
CA LEU A 585 12.47 53.03 -53.92
C LEU A 585 11.82 53.30 -55.30
N MET A 586 11.05 52.34 -55.82
CA MET A 586 10.42 52.40 -57.15
C MET A 586 8.92 52.73 -57.12
N GLU A 587 8.27 52.73 -55.95
CA GLU A 587 6.83 52.97 -55.77
C GLU A 587 6.33 54.35 -56.29
N ASN A 588 7.23 55.31 -56.51
CA ASN A 588 6.90 56.66 -56.99
C ASN A 588 7.17 56.89 -58.50
N ASP A 589 7.71 55.89 -59.23
CA ASP A 589 8.03 56.01 -60.67
C ASP A 589 6.92 55.39 -61.54
N ALA A 590 6.09 56.23 -62.18
CA ALA A 590 4.93 55.81 -62.99
C ALA A 590 5.24 54.97 -64.26
N GLY A 591 6.51 54.69 -64.55
CA GLY A 591 6.95 53.90 -65.71
C GLY A 591 7.48 52.50 -65.38
N LYS A 592 7.41 52.05 -64.11
CA LYS A 592 8.04 50.81 -63.63
C LYS A 592 7.07 49.77 -63.05
N GLU A 593 5.76 49.90 -63.32
CA GLU A 593 4.73 48.98 -62.79
C GLU A 593 4.99 47.50 -63.16
N GLU A 594 5.45 47.24 -64.38
CA GLU A 594 5.73 45.89 -64.86
C GLU A 594 6.92 45.24 -64.12
N THR A 595 7.99 46.01 -63.88
CA THR A 595 9.13 45.56 -63.07
C THR A 595 8.79 45.34 -61.59
N ILE A 596 7.87 46.15 -61.03
CA ILE A 596 7.39 45.95 -59.64
C ILE A 596 6.59 44.64 -59.54
N LYS A 597 5.83 44.28 -60.58
CA LYS A 597 5.07 43.04 -60.64
C LYS A 597 5.97 41.80 -60.69
N GLU A 598 7.00 41.81 -61.53
CA GLU A 598 8.01 40.74 -61.61
C GLU A 598 8.77 40.55 -60.27
N LEU A 599 9.13 41.65 -59.59
CA LEU A 599 9.80 41.58 -58.29
C LEU A 599 8.88 41.01 -57.18
N LYS A 600 7.57 41.28 -57.25
CA LYS A 600 6.58 40.69 -56.33
C LYS A 600 6.40 39.18 -56.55
N GLU A 601 6.32 38.72 -57.79
CA GLU A 601 6.28 37.29 -58.11
C GLU A 601 7.55 36.58 -57.62
N LYS A 602 8.71 37.22 -57.73
CA LYS A 602 9.97 36.71 -57.21
C LYS A 602 10.00 36.60 -55.67
N ILE A 603 9.42 37.56 -54.95
CA ILE A 603 9.24 37.47 -53.49
C ILE A 603 8.35 36.28 -53.11
N GLU A 604 7.25 36.08 -53.81
CA GLU A 604 6.32 34.98 -53.53
C GLU A 604 6.99 33.61 -53.70
N LEU A 605 7.82 33.47 -54.73
CA LEU A 605 8.63 32.28 -54.98
C LEU A 605 9.70 32.06 -53.91
N LEU A 606 10.35 33.14 -53.43
CA LEU A 606 11.30 33.10 -52.32
C LEU A 606 10.62 32.66 -51.01
N LYS A 607 9.42 33.17 -50.72
CA LYS A 607 8.64 32.75 -49.52
C LYS A 607 8.32 31.27 -49.52
N ILE A 608 7.88 30.72 -50.66
CA ILE A 608 7.63 29.28 -50.80
C ILE A 608 8.92 28.48 -50.57
N THR A 609 10.06 29.00 -51.00
CA THR A 609 11.36 28.35 -50.83
C THR A 609 11.81 28.37 -49.36
N VAL A 610 11.64 29.50 -48.67
CA VAL A 610 11.91 29.66 -47.24
C VAL A 610 11.03 28.71 -46.42
N GLN A 611 9.72 28.67 -46.70
CA GLN A 611 8.80 27.79 -45.99
C GLN A 611 9.15 26.30 -46.16
N LYS A 612 9.51 25.88 -47.38
CA LYS A 612 10.00 24.50 -47.61
C LYS A 612 11.34 24.22 -46.91
N ALA A 613 12.22 25.21 -46.80
CA ALA A 613 13.49 25.05 -46.08
C ALA A 613 13.25 24.90 -44.57
N GLU A 614 12.32 25.68 -44.00
CA GLU A 614 11.90 25.59 -42.59
C GLU A 614 11.28 24.23 -42.26
N GLU A 615 10.32 23.75 -43.06
CA GLU A 615 9.71 22.43 -42.85
C GLU A 615 10.75 21.29 -42.88
N ASN A 616 11.73 21.37 -43.79
CA ASN A 616 12.80 20.37 -43.86
C ASN A 616 13.81 20.50 -42.71
N LEU A 617 14.07 21.71 -42.22
CA LEU A 617 14.92 21.94 -41.06
C LEU A 617 14.31 21.30 -39.82
N ASP A 618 13.01 21.53 -39.55
CA ASP A 618 12.30 20.96 -38.42
C ASP A 618 12.39 19.41 -38.44
N ILE A 619 12.14 18.79 -39.60
CA ILE A 619 12.27 17.33 -39.76
C ILE A 619 13.70 16.85 -39.50
N CYS A 620 14.71 17.62 -39.90
CA CYS A 620 16.12 17.25 -39.67
C CYS A 620 16.51 17.39 -38.20
N PHE A 621 16.03 18.43 -37.51
CA PHE A 621 16.24 18.61 -36.08
C PHE A 621 15.59 17.49 -35.28
N ASP A 622 14.33 17.16 -35.55
CA ASP A 622 13.62 16.06 -34.90
C ASP A 622 14.37 14.73 -35.07
N LYS A 623 14.88 14.45 -36.28
CA LYS A 623 15.67 13.24 -36.53
C LYS A 623 17.01 13.26 -35.80
N SER A 624 17.69 14.40 -35.77
CA SER A 624 18.97 14.56 -35.07
C SER A 624 18.80 14.35 -33.56
N GLU A 625 17.80 14.97 -32.94
CA GLU A 625 17.48 14.79 -31.52
C GLU A 625 17.16 13.33 -31.19
N ASN A 626 16.36 12.66 -32.03
CA ASN A 626 16.04 11.24 -31.86
C ASN A 626 17.28 10.35 -31.95
N ILE A 627 18.18 10.61 -32.91
CA ILE A 627 19.42 9.86 -33.06
C ILE A 627 20.34 10.09 -31.86
N GLU A 628 20.47 11.33 -31.37
CA GLU A 628 21.24 11.64 -30.17
C GLU A 628 20.72 10.90 -28.94
N ALA A 629 19.40 10.87 -28.74
CA ALA A 629 18.78 10.12 -27.65
C ALA A 629 19.08 8.61 -27.74
N VAL A 630 19.04 8.03 -28.94
CA VAL A 630 19.40 6.61 -29.15
C VAL A 630 20.88 6.38 -28.88
N MET A 631 21.77 7.26 -29.34
CA MET A 631 23.21 7.17 -29.08
C MET A 631 23.52 7.22 -27.58
N GLU A 632 22.85 8.10 -26.83
CA GLU A 632 23.01 8.18 -25.37
C GLU A 632 22.55 6.89 -24.67
N GLN A 633 21.45 6.28 -25.13
CA GLN A 633 21.02 4.98 -24.62
C GLN A 633 22.03 3.86 -24.91
N GLU A 634 22.62 3.84 -26.10
CA GLU A 634 23.66 2.87 -26.44
C GLU A 634 24.94 3.10 -25.62
N ASP A 635 25.31 4.35 -25.33
CA ASP A 635 26.44 4.68 -24.43
C ASP A 635 26.22 4.15 -23.01
N ARG A 636 25.03 4.36 -22.45
CA ARG A 636 24.68 3.81 -21.12
C ARG A 636 24.79 2.28 -21.10
N LYS A 637 24.41 1.59 -22.18
CA LYS A 637 24.55 0.12 -22.30
C LYS A 637 26.01 -0.29 -22.39
N ILE A 638 26.82 0.40 -23.21
CA ILE A 638 28.26 0.13 -23.37
C ILE A 638 28.96 0.31 -22.02
N GLU A 639 28.65 1.37 -21.28
CA GLU A 639 29.23 1.62 -19.96
C GLU A 639 28.83 0.53 -18.95
N ALA A 640 27.55 0.14 -18.91
CA ALA A 640 27.08 -0.92 -18.03
C ALA A 640 27.74 -2.28 -18.34
N LEU A 641 27.85 -2.64 -19.62
CA LEU A 641 28.54 -3.86 -20.06
C LEU A 641 30.04 -3.80 -19.78
N GLY A 642 30.67 -2.64 -19.99
CA GLY A 642 32.08 -2.40 -19.72
C GLY A 642 32.41 -2.53 -18.23
N LYS A 643 31.56 -2.00 -17.35
CA LYS A 643 31.68 -2.20 -15.90
C LYS A 643 31.62 -3.68 -15.53
N ARG A 644 30.62 -4.40 -16.05
CA ARG A 644 30.47 -5.84 -15.80
C ARG A 644 31.65 -6.66 -16.32
N GLN A 645 32.18 -6.30 -17.48
CA GLN A 645 33.39 -6.93 -18.03
C GLN A 645 34.60 -6.69 -17.12
N LYS A 646 34.77 -5.46 -16.62
CA LYS A 646 35.83 -5.13 -15.66
C LYS A 646 35.71 -5.96 -14.39
N ASP A 647 34.50 -6.10 -13.84
CA ASP A 647 34.26 -6.90 -12.63
C ASP A 647 34.73 -8.36 -12.82
N PHE A 648 34.43 -8.98 -13.98
CA PHE A 648 34.90 -10.33 -14.30
C PHE A 648 36.42 -10.42 -14.54
N LEU A 649 37.03 -9.38 -15.10
CA LEU A 649 38.50 -9.32 -15.27
C LEU A 649 39.20 -9.21 -13.91
N ASP A 650 38.68 -8.37 -13.03
CA ASP A 650 39.18 -8.20 -11.67
C ASP A 650 39.02 -9.51 -10.90
N GLU A 651 37.84 -10.16 -10.96
CA GLU A 651 37.60 -11.50 -10.39
C GLU A 651 38.61 -12.53 -10.91
N ARG A 652 38.84 -12.59 -12.23
CA ARG A 652 39.83 -13.49 -12.83
C ARG A 652 41.24 -13.23 -12.29
N SER A 653 41.65 -11.97 -12.22
CA SER A 653 42.98 -11.60 -11.71
C SER A 653 43.16 -11.97 -10.24
N ASN A 654 42.13 -11.76 -9.43
CA ASN A 654 42.11 -12.13 -8.01
C ASN A 654 42.21 -13.65 -7.86
N LEU A 655 41.51 -14.42 -8.69
CA LEU A 655 41.53 -15.88 -8.65
C LEU A 655 42.90 -16.45 -9.08
N ILE A 656 43.57 -15.84 -10.07
CA ILE A 656 44.95 -16.19 -10.46
C ILE A 656 45.94 -15.88 -9.32
N ALA A 657 45.82 -14.70 -8.70
CA ALA A 657 46.67 -14.32 -7.58
C ALA A 657 46.49 -15.28 -6.40
N TRP A 658 45.24 -15.56 -6.03
CA TRP A 658 44.91 -16.52 -4.98
C TRP A 658 45.47 -17.93 -5.27
N ALA A 659 45.34 -18.41 -6.51
CA ALA A 659 45.87 -19.71 -6.90
C ALA A 659 47.40 -19.80 -6.80
N LYS A 660 48.10 -18.69 -7.07
CA LYS A 660 49.56 -18.58 -6.93
C LYS A 660 50.00 -18.58 -5.46
N ASP A 661 49.28 -17.86 -4.61
CA ASP A 661 49.60 -17.72 -3.19
C ASP A 661 49.22 -18.96 -2.36
N ASN A 662 48.34 -19.82 -2.88
CA ASN A 662 47.89 -21.04 -2.24
C ASN A 662 48.28 -22.25 -3.11
N PRO A 663 49.53 -22.74 -3.06
CA PRO A 663 49.93 -23.93 -3.80
C PRO A 663 49.26 -25.19 -3.22
N GLY A 664 48.86 -26.10 -4.09
CA GLY A 664 48.24 -27.36 -3.68
C GLY A 664 49.20 -28.28 -2.93
N GLN A 665 48.65 -29.13 -2.07
CA GLN A 665 49.36 -30.15 -1.32
C GLN A 665 48.94 -31.54 -1.80
N SER A 666 49.90 -32.29 -2.35
CA SER A 666 49.71 -33.67 -2.80
C SER A 666 49.80 -34.65 -1.63
N VAL A 667 48.83 -34.61 -0.71
CA VAL A 667 48.82 -35.44 0.51
C VAL A 667 47.53 -36.27 0.61
N VAL A 668 47.68 -37.57 0.84
CA VAL A 668 46.57 -38.49 1.16
C VAL A 668 46.84 -39.18 2.48
N ILE A 669 45.90 -39.09 3.44
CA ILE A 669 46.01 -39.69 4.77
C ILE A 669 44.90 -40.73 4.93
N VAL A 670 45.30 -41.98 5.24
CA VAL A 670 44.37 -43.09 5.42
C VAL A 670 44.62 -43.81 6.73
N GLU A 671 43.69 -43.64 7.67
CA GLU A 671 43.83 -44.18 9.03
C GLU A 671 43.58 -45.69 9.12
N GLY A 672 42.91 -46.29 8.14
CA GLY A 672 42.56 -47.70 8.09
C GLY A 672 43.28 -48.39 6.94
N ALA A 673 42.57 -48.71 5.85
CA ALA A 673 43.13 -49.44 4.72
C ALA A 673 42.81 -48.82 3.36
N ILE A 674 43.74 -48.97 2.41
CA ILE A 674 43.58 -48.66 0.99
C ILE A 674 43.57 -49.98 0.22
N LEU A 675 42.50 -50.24 -0.52
CA LEU A 675 42.40 -51.44 -1.34
C LEU A 675 43.25 -51.37 -2.62
N PRO A 676 43.68 -52.54 -3.13
CA PRO A 676 44.33 -52.66 -4.44
C PRO A 676 43.51 -52.01 -5.56
N GLU A 677 44.19 -51.70 -6.67
CA GLU A 677 43.69 -51.01 -7.86
C GLU A 677 43.33 -49.52 -7.68
N THR A 678 43.30 -49.01 -6.45
CA THR A 678 43.15 -47.57 -6.21
C THR A 678 44.31 -46.81 -6.87
N VAL A 679 43.98 -45.74 -7.61
CA VAL A 679 44.97 -44.88 -8.26
C VAL A 679 44.99 -43.51 -7.61
N ILE A 680 46.16 -43.08 -7.17
CA ILE A 680 46.39 -41.80 -6.53
C ILE A 680 47.33 -40.98 -7.41
N PHE A 681 46.88 -39.83 -7.89
CA PHE A 681 47.67 -38.89 -8.66
C PHE A 681 48.11 -37.74 -7.74
N GLY A 682 49.40 -37.46 -7.71
CA GLY A 682 49.97 -36.20 -7.27
C GLY A 682 50.00 -35.18 -8.41
N ARG A 683 50.69 -34.06 -8.21
CA ARG A 683 50.81 -32.97 -9.20
C ARG A 683 51.64 -33.37 -10.40
N HIS A 684 52.66 -34.21 -10.19
CA HIS A 684 53.67 -34.58 -11.18
C HIS A 684 53.90 -36.10 -11.26
N SER A 685 53.27 -36.89 -10.39
CA SER A 685 53.47 -38.33 -10.27
C SER A 685 52.16 -39.07 -9.97
N GLU A 686 52.17 -40.40 -10.10
CA GLU A 686 51.04 -41.27 -9.77
C GLU A 686 51.49 -42.50 -8.98
N LYS A 687 50.57 -43.06 -8.20
CA LYS A 687 50.72 -44.33 -7.50
C LYS A 687 49.49 -45.20 -7.74
N ARG A 688 49.70 -46.34 -8.36
CA ARG A 688 48.75 -47.45 -8.35
C ARG A 688 49.03 -48.34 -7.15
N VAL A 689 48.01 -48.58 -6.34
CA VAL A 689 48.09 -49.45 -5.18
C VAL A 689 47.94 -50.90 -5.66
N THR A 690 49.00 -51.70 -5.56
CA THR A 690 49.01 -53.11 -6.01
C THR A 690 48.62 -54.08 -4.90
N GLU A 691 48.85 -53.70 -3.64
CA GLU A 691 48.58 -54.51 -2.46
C GLU A 691 47.85 -53.69 -1.39
N LEU A 692 47.23 -54.35 -0.41
CA LEU A 692 46.54 -53.68 0.68
C LEU A 692 47.53 -52.85 1.53
N ILE A 693 47.35 -51.52 1.53
CA ILE A 693 48.14 -50.62 2.37
C ILE A 693 47.32 -50.26 3.61
N ARG A 694 47.93 -50.23 4.80
CA ARG A 694 47.27 -49.84 6.06
C ARG A 694 47.99 -48.69 6.74
N HIS A 695 47.24 -47.87 7.47
CA HIS A 695 47.75 -46.78 8.32
C HIS A 695 48.79 -45.90 7.60
N SER A 696 48.43 -45.39 6.43
CA SER A 696 49.39 -44.80 5.49
C SER A 696 49.14 -43.34 5.21
N ARG A 697 50.24 -42.59 5.14
CA ARG A 697 50.32 -41.25 4.60
C ARG A 697 51.06 -41.31 3.27
N ILE A 698 50.39 -40.92 2.19
CA ILE A 698 50.96 -40.90 0.84
C ILE A 698 51.21 -39.45 0.46
N THR A 699 52.46 -39.12 0.13
CA THR A 699 52.86 -37.76 -0.24
C THR A 699 53.75 -37.76 -1.46
N GLU A 700 53.60 -36.74 -2.30
CA GLU A 700 54.51 -36.49 -3.41
C GLU A 700 55.81 -35.86 -2.93
N ILE A 701 56.95 -36.45 -3.27
CA ILE A 701 58.27 -35.96 -2.88
C ILE A 701 59.16 -35.91 -4.13
N LEU A 702 60.05 -34.92 -4.16
CA LEU A 702 61.08 -34.79 -5.19
C LEU A 702 62.23 -35.78 -4.88
N CYS A 703 62.53 -36.68 -5.82
CA CYS A 703 63.60 -37.66 -5.66
C CYS A 703 64.97 -36.99 -5.81
N THR A 704 65.85 -37.20 -4.84
CA THR A 704 67.28 -36.83 -4.91
C THR A 704 68.11 -38.04 -5.32
N SER A 705 69.06 -37.88 -6.24
CA SER A 705 70.01 -38.95 -6.57
C SER A 705 70.95 -39.24 -5.38
N ASP A 706 71.60 -40.41 -5.38
CA ASP A 706 72.60 -40.81 -4.36
C ASP A 706 73.77 -39.81 -4.23
N ASP A 707 74.05 -39.04 -5.30
CA ASP A 707 75.06 -37.97 -5.33
C ASP A 707 74.54 -36.60 -4.83
N GLY A 708 73.32 -36.53 -4.29
CA GLY A 708 72.72 -35.30 -3.76
C GLY A 708 72.25 -34.30 -4.83
N ARG A 709 72.18 -34.70 -6.10
CA ARG A 709 71.62 -33.86 -7.18
C ARG A 709 70.11 -34.11 -7.27
N SER A 710 69.33 -33.05 -7.22
CA SER A 710 67.88 -33.10 -7.45
C SER A 710 67.63 -33.53 -8.91
N LEU A 711 67.15 -34.75 -9.10
CA LEU A 711 66.53 -35.15 -10.35
C LEU A 711 65.13 -34.53 -10.34
N ASN A 712 64.69 -33.87 -11.40
CA ASN A 712 63.31 -33.36 -11.52
C ASN A 712 62.29 -34.50 -11.68
N ILE A 713 62.43 -35.56 -10.88
CA ILE A 713 61.63 -36.78 -10.87
C ILE A 713 60.86 -36.76 -9.55
N TYR A 714 59.53 -36.82 -9.63
CA TYR A 714 58.65 -36.86 -8.47
C TYR A 714 58.14 -38.28 -8.27
N GLU A 715 58.06 -38.71 -7.02
CA GLU A 715 57.49 -40.01 -6.65
C GLU A 715 56.50 -39.85 -5.51
N MET A 716 55.42 -40.63 -5.57
CA MET A 716 54.47 -40.78 -4.47
C MET A 716 55.02 -41.76 -3.44
N GLN A 717 55.56 -41.23 -2.33
CA GLN A 717 56.09 -42.04 -1.24
C GLN A 717 54.97 -42.45 -0.27
N VAL A 718 54.98 -43.72 0.14
CA VAL A 718 54.09 -44.25 1.18
C VAL A 718 54.85 -44.27 2.51
N GLY A 719 54.41 -43.45 3.46
CA GLY A 719 54.86 -43.47 4.85
C GLY A 719 53.78 -44.02 5.78
N ASN A 720 54.16 -44.41 6.99
CA ASN A 720 53.20 -44.74 8.06
C ASN A 720 52.75 -43.47 8.79
N ILE A 721 51.51 -43.45 9.27
CA ILE A 721 50.92 -42.35 10.07
C ILE A 721 51.38 -42.42 11.51
#